data_AF-A0A1V6GRV7-F1
#
_entry.id   AF-A0A1V6GRV7-F1
#
_cell.length_a   1.000
_cell.length_b   1.000
_cell.length_c   1.000
_cell.angle_alpha   90.00
_cell.angle_beta   90.00
_cell.angle_gamma   90.00
#
_symmetry.space_group_name_H-M   'P 1'
#
loop_
_entity.id
_entity.type
_entity.pdbx_description
1 polymer ?
#
loop_
_entity_poly.entity_id
_entity_poly.type
_entity_poly.pdbx_seq_one_letter_code
_entity_poly.pdbx_strand_id
1 'polypeptide(L)'
;MGYWNSQPNFYSEPYLHIDGATLQVNGDCFLSENASLKSTVAVTNGGLFQCDSTPWDRGMSISQTAGARTDVLVGGGTVRTYQMRLGLGGNLDVGPGGTVELDTTPGSVTSGSNQNLGTARFNGATLKQRTAKLASDWFAGVTNLLVGAGALTLDVDSHAWLDALPKADPASTGGILTKTGPGRLALAPTALDVQVNSGTLALSTVHAGRDALAAGTVTLGAGGALEIGAARGAAGMALDLNGGPLLLTPHTFSSAPGFWVFTNNAMRRADGYLQLTRESGKWNAIQNVRGAAHLWHKVAVGTPWTARFGYTCWAVGPDPADGASFVIHNDPRGMSALGAHGSSLGYAGATGEKITNSVAVGLNVTGHQLRFGRQGAFVDSRALPAALPKLALQPVKCLVTVSYDGAGGLTVLIDRPGSPVYRYAWLADVAAEVGGSEAFIGFTGGTGGRQGQHSISDVTFESEDELPTYSRTGGRLALAAGENLNAVAAASPVQRGFVLGELAYGDQTVLNLETPQALAAPVPEPVLLDAGLWKLNGKAFWKAPGRLAVSSNANDSAGSAFTTNAYPVAGSWTANFNYDIGLMSTPPADYVTFTVQGLTPANTSHTPNPGFALMWRYYEGTIRTTQLKMYTNGVMVLATNNLAPVNLVTGGPARMTVSHDAAAQTVTVITEQAAGAVTNVFSGVNMQAAVGATSAFIGFGAYTGGLYAENIVSDLSFTTTPLDDQTLPAFVAFDTVGGSGTLIKRGTAALGLMGDHDRPTSNLVLRLEQGGLVLGKASDEPLSSVNGASDWIFSDKRLGGCDDTLKICEYQSYFTGTAMSARRMRIGVPWTATFKLAIGKSTTQPADGFSFFLHNAPERLGLAAGTTAESGFNAIPKSFGLRWCFYPNHGASVLYKVNVGRNGVWDSGTGQSYLPVMITNGFVTAFSLRYEPAAGTLTSVMSRDGLIVTNTFTGINLAADVQDTAAYIGFGSGTGGSYQELFVSDFRVAYDTPADAGAGPDDLAALTLPGASTNTVTLDTSLPGRLFRITAAAVGDGATLGVNAAREPGTLAFGATALAGDAAFEIDAGCTLAVTDVTGGEDIVKRGAGALALAGATADYAGDTRLEAGTLALDAARLPRTTDLHVASGATLSLAFAGKQYVHALFVDGAPMPGGLYTTEKAAWITGPGTLVVTYPPVGSMLFLR
;
A
#
# COMPACT_ATOMS: atom_id res chain seq x y z
N MET A 1 23.21 -5.32 -44.84
CA MET A 1 23.13 -6.27 -45.98
C MET A 1 21.97 -5.83 -46.86
N GLY A 2 22.25 -5.24 -48.03
CA GLY A 2 21.21 -4.71 -48.91
C GLY A 2 21.75 -3.88 -50.07
N TYR A 3 20.85 -3.48 -50.98
CA TYR A 3 21.08 -2.56 -52.10
C TYR A 3 19.97 -1.49 -52.08
N TRP A 4 20.15 -0.39 -52.83
CA TRP A 4 19.19 0.71 -52.86
C TRP A 4 17.79 0.30 -53.32
N ASN A 5 16.76 0.86 -52.69
CA ASN A 5 15.34 0.60 -52.97
C ASN A 5 14.90 0.87 -54.43
N SER A 6 15.74 1.52 -55.24
CA SER A 6 15.49 1.77 -56.66
C SER A 6 15.69 0.56 -57.58
N GLN A 7 16.04 -0.63 -57.05
CA GLN A 7 16.20 -1.88 -57.83
C GLN A 7 15.20 -2.98 -57.42
N PRO A 8 13.88 -2.79 -57.63
CA PRO A 8 12.83 -3.69 -57.13
C PRO A 8 12.85 -5.13 -57.71
N ASN A 9 13.59 -5.36 -58.81
CA ASN A 9 13.65 -6.66 -59.50
C ASN A 9 14.90 -7.50 -59.16
N PHE A 10 15.75 -7.03 -58.25
CA PHE A 10 16.93 -7.77 -57.83
C PHE A 10 16.56 -8.70 -56.67
N TYR A 11 16.82 -9.99 -56.78
CA TYR A 11 16.66 -10.95 -55.68
C TYR A 11 18.04 -11.38 -55.22
N SER A 12 18.29 -11.34 -53.92
CA SER A 12 19.57 -11.75 -53.35
C SER A 12 19.36 -12.46 -52.03
N GLU A 13 20.11 -13.56 -51.83
CA GLU A 13 20.08 -14.38 -50.62
C GLU A 13 21.47 -14.37 -49.94
N PRO A 14 21.89 -13.23 -49.38
CA PRO A 14 23.24 -13.09 -48.86
C PRO A 14 23.44 -13.89 -47.56
N TYR A 15 24.59 -14.58 -47.47
CA TYR A 15 24.98 -15.42 -46.34
C TYR A 15 26.25 -14.88 -45.66
N LEU A 16 26.21 -14.69 -44.34
CA LEU A 16 27.34 -14.29 -43.51
C LEU A 16 27.59 -15.33 -42.42
N HIS A 17 28.80 -15.86 -42.31
CA HIS A 17 29.18 -16.83 -41.27
C HIS A 17 30.34 -16.30 -40.44
N ILE A 18 30.16 -16.28 -39.12
CA ILE A 18 31.11 -15.81 -38.13
C ILE A 18 31.45 -17.00 -37.23
N ASP A 19 32.65 -17.55 -37.38
CA ASP A 19 33.07 -18.78 -36.71
C ASP A 19 34.34 -18.55 -35.89
N GLY A 20 34.28 -18.71 -34.57
CA GLY A 20 35.42 -18.50 -33.66
C GLY A 20 36.08 -17.11 -33.72
N ALA A 21 35.42 -16.14 -34.36
CA ALA A 21 35.94 -14.80 -34.63
C ALA A 21 34.97 -13.71 -34.15
N THR A 22 35.48 -12.47 -34.02
CA THR A 22 34.65 -11.30 -33.68
C THR A 22 34.37 -10.44 -34.92
N LEU A 23 33.09 -10.20 -35.22
CA LEU A 23 32.64 -9.14 -36.12
C LEU A 23 32.02 -8.02 -35.30
N GLN A 24 32.65 -6.84 -35.31
CA GLN A 24 32.15 -5.65 -34.62
C GLN A 24 31.70 -4.60 -35.63
N VAL A 25 30.45 -4.16 -35.51
CA VAL A 25 29.89 -3.04 -36.26
C VAL A 25 29.91 -1.79 -35.39
N ASN A 26 30.74 -0.83 -35.78
CA ASN A 26 30.86 0.49 -35.15
C ASN A 26 29.81 1.44 -35.77
N GLY A 27 28.53 1.19 -35.47
CA GLY A 27 27.39 1.94 -36.01
C GLY A 27 26.14 1.06 -36.12
N ASP A 28 25.14 1.56 -36.85
CA ASP A 28 23.89 0.83 -37.08
C ASP A 28 24.11 -0.41 -37.94
N CYS A 29 23.48 -1.52 -37.55
CA CYS A 29 23.55 -2.80 -38.25
C CYS A 29 22.19 -3.15 -38.85
N PHE A 30 22.01 -2.89 -40.15
CA PHE A 30 20.79 -3.23 -40.87
C PHE A 30 20.95 -4.55 -41.65
N LEU A 31 20.14 -5.55 -41.31
CA LEU A 31 20.05 -6.82 -42.02
C LEU A 31 18.75 -6.85 -42.82
N SER A 32 18.89 -6.99 -44.15
CA SER A 32 17.81 -6.99 -45.14
C SER A 32 16.96 -5.70 -45.14
N GLU A 33 17.47 -4.68 -45.83
CA GLU A 33 16.83 -3.35 -45.95
C GLU A 33 15.75 -3.27 -47.06
N ASN A 34 15.53 -4.33 -47.83
CA ASN A 34 14.61 -4.36 -48.98
C ASN A 34 13.68 -5.58 -48.94
N ALA A 35 12.44 -5.41 -49.40
CA ALA A 35 11.39 -6.43 -49.38
C ALA A 35 11.72 -7.71 -50.19
N SER A 36 12.63 -7.64 -51.16
CA SER A 36 13.03 -8.78 -52.01
C SER A 36 14.23 -9.59 -51.48
N LEU A 37 14.74 -9.27 -50.27
CA LEU A 37 15.91 -9.92 -49.68
C LEU A 37 15.54 -11.05 -48.71
N LYS A 38 16.33 -12.13 -48.76
CA LYS A 38 16.35 -13.20 -47.75
C LYS A 38 17.78 -13.43 -47.26
N SER A 39 18.16 -12.83 -46.13
CA SER A 39 19.53 -12.96 -45.64
C SER A 39 19.65 -14.04 -44.57
N THR A 40 20.82 -14.67 -44.45
CA THR A 40 21.15 -15.55 -43.32
C THR A 40 22.48 -15.14 -42.69
N VAL A 41 22.51 -15.05 -41.37
CA VAL A 41 23.71 -14.80 -40.56
C VAL A 41 23.90 -15.98 -39.61
N ALA A 42 25.04 -16.65 -39.64
CA ALA A 42 25.39 -17.73 -38.73
C ALA A 42 26.53 -17.31 -37.79
N VAL A 43 26.38 -17.56 -36.49
CA VAL A 43 27.40 -17.29 -35.46
C VAL A 43 27.68 -18.57 -34.68
N THR A 44 28.90 -19.11 -34.81
CA THR A 44 29.24 -20.44 -34.29
C THR A 44 30.59 -20.52 -33.56
N ASN A 45 30.79 -21.60 -32.80
CA ASN A 45 32.06 -22.00 -32.17
C ASN A 45 32.78 -20.86 -31.42
N GLY A 46 32.09 -20.15 -30.55
CA GLY A 46 32.63 -19.03 -29.77
C GLY A 46 32.73 -17.71 -30.54
N GLY A 47 32.23 -17.64 -31.78
CA GLY A 47 32.15 -16.40 -32.55
C GLY A 47 31.31 -15.32 -31.86
N LEU A 48 31.65 -14.06 -32.09
CA LEU A 48 30.98 -12.88 -31.52
C LEU A 48 30.51 -11.95 -32.64
N PHE A 49 29.21 -11.72 -32.74
CA PHE A 49 28.63 -10.69 -33.60
C PHE A 49 28.16 -9.51 -32.75
N GLN A 50 28.87 -8.39 -32.82
CA GLN A 50 28.68 -7.24 -31.95
C GLN A 50 28.23 -6.01 -32.75
N CYS A 51 27.19 -5.32 -32.25
CA CYS A 51 26.78 -4.00 -32.72
C CYS A 51 26.87 -2.99 -31.56
N ASP A 52 27.67 -1.94 -31.76
CA ASP A 52 27.91 -0.90 -30.75
C ASP A 52 27.27 0.43 -31.14
N SER A 53 26.09 0.36 -31.80
CA SER A 53 25.37 1.57 -32.14
C SER A 53 24.85 2.30 -30.90
N THR A 54 24.85 3.61 -31.00
CA THR A 54 24.52 4.56 -29.93
C THR A 54 23.21 5.34 -30.11
N PRO A 55 22.68 5.55 -31.33
CA PRO A 55 21.33 6.12 -31.48
C PRO A 55 20.30 5.28 -30.72
N TRP A 56 19.25 5.95 -30.23
CA TRP A 56 18.22 5.32 -29.41
C TRP A 56 17.11 4.65 -30.24
N ASP A 57 17.05 5.01 -31.52
CA ASP A 57 16.10 4.54 -32.51
C ASP A 57 16.76 3.59 -33.52
N ARG A 58 18.06 3.28 -33.37
CA ARG A 58 18.82 2.47 -34.32
C ARG A 58 19.87 1.64 -33.59
N GLY A 59 20.14 0.47 -34.12
CA GLY A 59 20.94 -0.57 -33.46
C GLY A 59 21.12 -1.73 -34.42
N MET A 60 20.94 -2.95 -33.93
CA MET A 60 20.81 -4.12 -34.80
C MET A 60 19.34 -4.28 -35.23
N SER A 61 19.05 -4.07 -36.51
CA SER A 61 17.72 -4.27 -37.08
C SER A 61 17.72 -5.50 -37.98
N ILE A 62 16.88 -6.47 -37.65
CA ILE A 62 16.69 -7.70 -38.39
C ILE A 62 15.40 -7.55 -39.21
N SER A 63 15.49 -7.62 -40.54
CA SER A 63 14.38 -7.42 -41.48
C SER A 63 13.71 -6.05 -41.33
N GLN A 64 14.46 -4.98 -41.62
CA GLN A 64 14.00 -3.61 -41.40
C GLN A 64 12.77 -3.21 -42.24
N THR A 65 12.64 -3.76 -43.45
CA THR A 65 11.59 -3.38 -44.42
C THR A 65 10.52 -4.45 -44.52
N ALA A 66 9.25 -4.05 -44.58
CA ALA A 66 8.12 -4.97 -44.74
C ALA A 66 8.30 -5.86 -45.99
N GLY A 67 8.25 -7.18 -45.80
CA GLY A 67 8.48 -8.18 -46.85
C GLY A 67 9.87 -8.82 -46.84
N ALA A 68 10.87 -8.14 -46.26
CA ALA A 68 12.23 -8.66 -46.12
C ALA A 68 12.26 -9.85 -45.15
N ARG A 69 13.16 -10.81 -45.39
CA ARG A 69 13.39 -11.95 -44.47
C ARG A 69 14.85 -12.06 -44.06
N THR A 70 15.08 -12.37 -42.80
CA THR A 70 16.43 -12.50 -42.25
C THR A 70 16.42 -13.57 -41.18
N ASP A 71 17.30 -14.55 -41.30
CA ASP A 71 17.53 -15.56 -40.28
C ASP A 71 18.89 -15.33 -39.62
N VAL A 72 18.92 -15.09 -38.32
CA VAL A 72 20.14 -15.00 -37.51
C VAL A 72 20.24 -16.26 -36.67
N LEU A 73 21.14 -17.16 -37.03
CA LEU A 73 21.37 -18.47 -36.41
C LEU A 73 22.57 -18.39 -35.47
N VAL A 74 22.40 -18.72 -34.20
CA VAL A 74 23.46 -18.63 -33.18
C VAL A 74 23.62 -19.99 -32.50
N GLY A 75 24.75 -20.67 -32.70
CA GLY A 75 25.02 -21.99 -32.11
C GLY A 75 26.40 -22.06 -31.46
N GLY A 76 26.47 -22.03 -30.13
CA GLY A 76 27.74 -21.95 -29.41
C GLY A 76 28.49 -20.61 -29.57
N GLY A 77 27.86 -19.57 -30.11
CA GLY A 77 28.41 -18.22 -30.30
C GLY A 77 27.61 -17.14 -29.56
N THR A 78 27.98 -15.86 -29.73
CA THR A 78 27.33 -14.72 -29.05
C THR A 78 26.89 -13.64 -30.03
N VAL A 79 25.66 -13.14 -29.88
CA VAL A 79 25.21 -11.87 -30.48
C VAL A 79 25.13 -10.84 -29.37
N ARG A 80 25.81 -9.70 -29.53
CA ARG A 80 25.90 -8.64 -28.52
C ARG A 80 25.45 -7.30 -29.10
N THR A 81 24.44 -6.68 -28.52
CA THR A 81 23.98 -5.35 -28.95
C THR A 81 23.36 -4.58 -27.81
N TYR A 82 23.49 -3.25 -27.81
CA TYR A 82 22.73 -2.42 -26.88
C TYR A 82 21.24 -2.42 -27.25
N GLN A 83 20.95 -2.37 -28.55
CA GLN A 83 19.60 -2.26 -29.07
C GLN A 83 19.33 -3.27 -30.19
N MET A 84 18.18 -3.94 -30.14
CA MET A 84 17.74 -4.86 -31.19
C MET A 84 16.30 -4.58 -31.66
N ARG A 85 16.07 -4.66 -32.96
CA ARG A 85 14.73 -4.67 -33.57
C ARG A 85 14.51 -5.91 -34.42
N LEU A 86 13.31 -6.47 -34.30
CA LEU A 86 12.87 -7.67 -35.01
C LEU A 86 11.67 -7.32 -35.89
N GLY A 87 11.92 -6.92 -37.13
CA GLY A 87 10.86 -6.60 -38.08
C GLY A 87 10.09 -7.84 -38.54
N LEU A 88 8.97 -7.61 -39.23
CA LEU A 88 8.14 -8.69 -39.78
C LEU A 88 8.96 -9.53 -40.78
N GLY A 89 9.12 -10.83 -40.49
CA GLY A 89 9.95 -11.75 -41.27
C GLY A 89 11.41 -11.86 -40.80
N GLY A 90 11.79 -11.17 -39.72
CA GLY A 90 13.05 -11.39 -39.02
C GLY A 90 12.96 -12.52 -38.00
N ASN A 91 13.91 -13.44 -38.06
CA ASN A 91 14.04 -14.57 -37.14
C ASN A 91 15.42 -14.53 -36.47
N LEU A 92 15.41 -14.56 -35.13
CA LEU A 92 16.61 -14.78 -34.31
C LEU A 92 16.49 -16.17 -33.70
N ASP A 93 17.27 -17.14 -34.18
CA ASP A 93 17.26 -18.52 -33.72
C ASP A 93 18.56 -18.84 -32.96
N VAL A 94 18.45 -19.00 -31.65
CA VAL A 94 19.59 -19.23 -30.74
C VAL A 94 19.51 -20.68 -30.23
N GLY A 95 20.43 -21.50 -30.72
CA GLY A 95 20.56 -22.92 -30.36
C GLY A 95 21.52 -23.17 -29.18
N PRO A 96 21.86 -24.43 -28.93
CA PRO A 96 22.62 -24.85 -27.76
C PRO A 96 23.95 -24.11 -27.59
N GLY A 97 24.21 -23.61 -26.37
CA GLY A 97 25.41 -22.85 -26.02
C GLY A 97 25.49 -21.45 -26.64
N GLY A 98 24.46 -21.02 -27.40
CA GLY A 98 24.36 -19.68 -27.94
C GLY A 98 23.96 -18.65 -26.89
N THR A 99 24.47 -17.42 -27.02
CA THR A 99 24.18 -16.31 -26.11
C THR A 99 23.72 -15.06 -26.85
N VAL A 100 22.73 -14.37 -26.30
CA VAL A 100 22.36 -13.01 -26.71
C VAL A 100 22.61 -12.08 -25.53
N GLU A 101 23.50 -11.10 -25.71
CA GLU A 101 23.71 -10.01 -24.76
C GLU A 101 22.99 -8.76 -25.25
N LEU A 102 21.97 -8.33 -24.51
CA LEU A 102 21.03 -7.30 -24.92
C LEU A 102 20.67 -6.37 -23.75
N ASP A 103 20.65 -5.06 -24.00
CA ASP A 103 20.08 -4.10 -23.03
C ASP A 103 18.64 -3.76 -23.36
N THR A 104 18.30 -3.42 -24.61
CA THR A 104 16.94 -2.95 -24.92
C THR A 104 16.44 -3.36 -26.30
N THR A 105 15.15 -3.60 -26.42
CA THR A 105 14.43 -3.68 -27.70
C THR A 105 13.52 -2.45 -27.80
N PRO A 106 13.79 -1.50 -28.70
CA PRO A 106 13.01 -0.28 -28.76
C PRO A 106 11.52 -0.56 -29.07
N GLY A 107 10.63 -0.22 -28.14
CA GLY A 107 9.18 -0.11 -28.38
C GLY A 107 8.88 1.11 -29.28
N SER A 108 7.91 0.99 -30.20
CA SER A 108 7.66 2.01 -31.22
C SER A 108 7.26 3.36 -30.62
N VAL A 109 8.08 4.39 -30.81
CA VAL A 109 7.65 5.80 -30.72
C VAL A 109 8.43 6.55 -31.80
N THR A 110 7.84 6.69 -33.01
CA THR A 110 7.97 7.83 -33.97
C THR A 110 7.70 7.51 -35.47
N SER A 111 7.37 6.28 -35.91
CA SER A 111 6.96 6.08 -37.32
C SER A 111 6.00 4.91 -37.53
N GLY A 112 4.84 5.19 -38.13
CA GLY A 112 3.68 4.28 -38.29
C GLY A 112 3.83 3.06 -39.19
N SER A 113 4.97 2.36 -39.22
CA SER A 113 5.12 1.11 -39.98
C SER A 113 6.14 0.07 -39.45
N ASN A 114 6.83 0.30 -38.32
CA ASN A 114 7.96 -0.55 -37.89
C ASN A 114 7.74 -1.15 -36.49
N GLN A 115 6.72 -1.99 -36.32
CA GLN A 115 6.51 -2.76 -35.09
C GLN A 115 7.47 -3.96 -35.03
N ASN A 116 7.89 -4.37 -33.82
CA ASN A 116 8.72 -5.56 -33.62
C ASN A 116 7.90 -6.84 -33.87
N LEU A 117 7.55 -7.17 -35.12
CA LEU A 117 6.64 -8.28 -35.40
C LEU A 117 7.34 -9.62 -35.69
N GLY A 118 8.66 -9.69 -35.55
CA GLY A 118 9.47 -10.88 -35.83
C GLY A 118 9.38 -11.99 -34.77
N THR A 119 10.24 -13.00 -34.93
CA THR A 119 10.34 -14.16 -34.04
C THR A 119 11.72 -14.23 -33.39
N ALA A 120 11.77 -14.46 -32.08
CA ALA A 120 12.97 -14.84 -31.36
C ALA A 120 12.76 -16.24 -30.77
N ARG A 121 13.65 -17.18 -31.09
CA ARG A 121 13.60 -18.58 -30.65
C ARG A 121 14.86 -18.93 -29.88
N PHE A 122 14.70 -19.55 -28.73
CA PHE A 122 15.79 -19.99 -27.86
C PHE A 122 15.65 -21.48 -27.55
N ASN A 123 16.73 -22.25 -27.68
CA ASN A 123 16.74 -23.69 -27.42
C ASN A 123 18.12 -24.14 -26.90
N GLY A 124 18.28 -24.27 -25.57
CA GLY A 124 19.59 -24.53 -24.96
C GLY A 124 20.47 -23.29 -24.88
N ALA A 125 19.86 -22.12 -24.77
CA ALA A 125 20.51 -20.83 -25.01
C ALA A 125 20.40 -19.87 -23.81
N THR A 126 21.21 -18.81 -23.84
CA THR A 126 21.23 -17.76 -22.80
C THR A 126 20.86 -16.40 -23.38
N LEU A 127 19.98 -15.67 -22.68
CA LEU A 127 19.76 -14.24 -22.83
C LEU A 127 20.31 -13.55 -21.58
N LYS A 128 21.19 -12.57 -21.78
CA LYS A 128 21.95 -11.93 -20.72
C LYS A 128 21.92 -10.41 -20.86
N GLN A 129 21.96 -9.70 -19.73
CA GLN A 129 22.15 -8.25 -19.75
C GLN A 129 23.53 -7.91 -20.31
N ARG A 130 23.58 -7.01 -21.29
CA ARG A 130 24.87 -6.54 -21.82
C ARG A 130 25.56 -5.61 -20.82
N THR A 131 24.81 -4.72 -20.19
CA THR A 131 25.31 -3.72 -19.25
C THR A 131 24.79 -3.98 -17.85
N ALA A 132 25.55 -4.79 -17.09
CA ALA A 132 25.19 -5.30 -15.76
C ALA A 132 24.64 -4.28 -14.75
N LYS A 133 24.98 -3.00 -14.90
CA LYS A 133 24.50 -1.95 -14.01
C LYS A 133 23.09 -1.48 -14.37
N LEU A 134 22.72 -1.39 -15.64
CA LEU A 134 21.49 -0.71 -16.09
C LEU A 134 20.26 -1.61 -16.02
N ALA A 135 19.07 -0.99 -16.08
CA ALA A 135 17.85 -1.73 -16.40
C ALA A 135 17.87 -2.16 -17.87
N SER A 136 17.30 -3.35 -18.15
CA SER A 136 17.16 -3.88 -19.50
C SER A 136 15.70 -4.19 -19.85
N ASP A 137 15.33 -3.91 -21.11
CA ASP A 137 14.01 -4.17 -21.68
C ASP A 137 14.08 -5.14 -22.85
N TRP A 138 13.70 -6.38 -22.63
CA TRP A 138 13.83 -7.45 -23.62
C TRP A 138 12.54 -7.74 -24.36
N PHE A 139 12.69 -7.84 -25.68
CA PHE A 139 11.67 -8.25 -26.66
C PHE A 139 10.34 -7.49 -26.57
N ALA A 140 10.40 -6.18 -26.27
CA ALA A 140 9.25 -5.29 -26.24
C ALA A 140 8.50 -5.27 -27.57
N GLY A 141 7.20 -5.59 -27.51
CA GLY A 141 6.31 -5.67 -28.67
C GLY A 141 6.60 -6.81 -29.65
N VAL A 142 7.44 -7.80 -29.30
CA VAL A 142 7.72 -8.99 -30.12
C VAL A 142 6.53 -9.95 -30.16
N THR A 143 6.15 -10.40 -31.35
CA THR A 143 4.99 -11.30 -31.55
C THR A 143 5.23 -12.71 -31.00
N ASN A 144 6.42 -13.26 -31.26
CA ASN A 144 6.75 -14.65 -30.94
C ASN A 144 8.11 -14.74 -30.25
N LEU A 145 8.07 -14.87 -28.92
CA LEU A 145 9.21 -15.35 -28.13
C LEU A 145 9.01 -16.84 -27.85
N LEU A 146 9.77 -17.69 -28.52
CA LEU A 146 9.61 -19.15 -28.51
C LEU A 146 10.75 -19.82 -27.73
N VAL A 147 10.39 -20.79 -26.89
CA VAL A 147 11.33 -21.57 -26.06
C VAL A 147 11.21 -23.04 -26.43
N GLY A 148 12.29 -23.60 -26.97
CA GLY A 148 12.41 -25.00 -27.33
C GLY A 148 12.71 -25.91 -26.13
N ALA A 149 12.64 -27.23 -26.33
CA ALA A 149 12.88 -28.25 -25.30
C ALA A 149 14.20 -28.13 -24.53
N GLY A 150 15.23 -27.52 -25.12
CA GLY A 150 16.52 -27.25 -24.48
C GLY A 150 16.51 -26.07 -23.50
N ALA A 151 15.37 -25.42 -23.27
CA ALA A 151 15.17 -24.30 -22.33
C ALA A 151 15.85 -22.98 -22.73
N LEU A 152 15.51 -21.91 -21.99
CA LEU A 152 16.09 -20.58 -22.08
C LEU A 152 16.60 -20.13 -20.70
N THR A 153 17.90 -19.81 -20.61
CA THR A 153 18.48 -19.17 -19.43
C THR A 153 18.40 -17.65 -19.54
N LEU A 154 17.88 -16.99 -18.51
CA LEU A 154 17.77 -15.55 -18.35
C LEU A 154 18.76 -15.11 -17.26
N ASP A 155 19.88 -14.53 -17.66
CA ASP A 155 20.95 -14.08 -16.75
C ASP A 155 20.84 -12.57 -16.49
N VAL A 156 20.53 -12.21 -15.25
CA VAL A 156 20.18 -10.83 -14.84
C VAL A 156 21.07 -10.38 -13.70
N ASP A 157 21.85 -9.34 -13.95
CA ASP A 157 22.80 -8.76 -13.01
C ASP A 157 22.15 -7.72 -12.09
N SER A 158 21.27 -6.86 -12.60
CA SER A 158 20.60 -5.80 -11.83
C SER A 158 19.07 -5.84 -11.94
N HIS A 159 18.53 -5.49 -13.11
CA HIS A 159 17.09 -5.46 -13.37
C HIS A 159 16.82 -5.68 -14.85
N ALA A 160 16.00 -6.66 -15.18
CA ALA A 160 15.55 -6.91 -16.55
C ALA A 160 14.03 -7.11 -16.57
N TRP A 161 13.39 -6.62 -17.63
CA TRP A 161 11.98 -6.86 -17.92
C TRP A 161 11.84 -7.58 -19.25
N LEU A 162 11.09 -8.68 -19.24
CA LEU A 162 10.69 -9.41 -20.44
C LEU A 162 9.22 -9.09 -20.76
N ASP A 163 9.00 -8.23 -21.76
CA ASP A 163 7.66 -7.76 -22.15
C ASP A 163 6.88 -8.82 -22.94
N ALA A 164 7.54 -9.46 -23.92
CA ALA A 164 6.90 -10.51 -24.71
C ALA A 164 6.69 -11.77 -23.86
N LEU A 165 5.44 -12.25 -23.84
CA LEU A 165 5.10 -13.50 -23.17
C LEU A 165 5.82 -14.68 -23.85
N PRO A 166 6.75 -15.39 -23.16
CA PRO A 166 7.42 -16.53 -23.73
C PRO A 166 6.45 -17.71 -23.88
N LYS A 167 6.58 -18.44 -24.99
CA LYS A 167 5.72 -19.57 -25.37
C LYS A 167 6.57 -20.80 -25.67
N ALA A 168 6.03 -21.99 -25.43
CA ALA A 168 6.66 -23.21 -25.93
C ALA A 168 6.74 -23.15 -27.46
N ASP A 169 7.89 -23.53 -28.01
CA ASP A 169 8.04 -23.65 -29.46
C ASP A 169 7.17 -24.81 -29.96
N PRO A 170 6.20 -24.57 -30.87
CA PRO A 170 5.39 -25.64 -31.44
C PRO A 170 6.21 -26.73 -32.15
N ALA A 171 7.40 -26.39 -32.63
CA ALA A 171 8.31 -27.32 -33.31
C ALA A 171 9.23 -28.10 -32.35
N SER A 172 9.33 -27.70 -31.08
CA SER A 172 10.22 -28.29 -30.07
C SER A 172 9.64 -28.05 -28.67
N THR A 173 8.52 -28.70 -28.36
CA THR A 173 7.77 -28.45 -27.12
C THR A 173 8.50 -29.00 -25.89
N GLY A 174 8.26 -28.41 -24.71
CA GLY A 174 8.76 -28.91 -23.42
C GLY A 174 9.92 -28.13 -22.79
N GLY A 175 10.19 -26.89 -23.22
CA GLY A 175 11.21 -26.03 -22.62
C GLY A 175 10.78 -25.37 -21.30
N ILE A 176 11.75 -24.93 -20.50
CA ILE A 176 11.52 -24.12 -19.29
C ILE A 176 12.29 -22.79 -19.38
N LEU A 177 11.99 -21.85 -18.50
CA LEU A 177 12.79 -20.66 -18.26
C LEU A 177 13.68 -20.89 -17.04
N THR A 178 14.95 -20.47 -17.08
CA THR A 178 15.86 -20.54 -15.93
C THR A 178 16.42 -19.16 -15.63
N LYS A 179 16.03 -18.58 -14.49
CA LYS A 179 16.55 -17.30 -14.00
C LYS A 179 17.85 -17.51 -13.22
N THR A 180 18.90 -16.79 -13.62
CA THR A 180 20.22 -16.74 -12.95
C THR A 180 20.67 -15.30 -12.73
N GLY A 181 21.79 -15.12 -12.02
CA GLY A 181 22.30 -13.80 -11.62
C GLY A 181 21.57 -13.19 -10.41
N PRO A 182 22.15 -12.19 -9.73
CA PRO A 182 21.61 -11.63 -8.49
C PRO A 182 20.46 -10.63 -8.72
N GLY A 183 20.24 -10.16 -9.94
CA GLY A 183 19.28 -9.11 -10.25
C GLY A 183 17.82 -9.56 -10.26
N ARG A 184 16.92 -8.58 -10.44
CA ARG A 184 15.46 -8.75 -10.52
C ARG A 184 15.02 -8.96 -11.97
N LEU A 185 14.36 -10.08 -12.27
CA LEU A 185 13.71 -10.32 -13.56
C LEU A 185 12.20 -10.12 -13.42
N ALA A 186 11.60 -9.26 -14.23
CA ALA A 186 10.16 -9.11 -14.31
C ALA A 186 9.58 -9.75 -15.57
N LEU A 187 8.48 -10.50 -15.43
CA LEU A 187 7.72 -11.06 -16.56
C LEU A 187 6.26 -11.33 -16.17
N ALA A 188 5.37 -11.37 -17.16
CA ALA A 188 3.98 -11.76 -16.95
C ALA A 188 3.87 -13.28 -16.78
N PRO A 189 2.90 -13.78 -15.98
CA PRO A 189 2.57 -15.20 -15.90
C PRO A 189 2.55 -15.91 -17.26
N THR A 190 3.34 -16.97 -17.38
CA THR A 190 3.50 -17.81 -18.55
C THR A 190 3.07 -19.27 -18.31
N ALA A 191 2.80 -19.97 -19.40
CA ALA A 191 2.54 -21.40 -19.43
C ALA A 191 3.81 -22.26 -19.26
N LEU A 192 4.99 -21.66 -19.39
CA LEU A 192 6.27 -22.34 -19.21
C LEU A 192 6.63 -22.40 -17.73
N ASP A 193 7.25 -23.49 -17.29
CA ASP A 193 7.85 -23.55 -15.96
C ASP A 193 9.03 -22.56 -15.87
N VAL A 194 9.23 -22.00 -14.68
CA VAL A 194 10.29 -21.03 -14.38
C VAL A 194 11.09 -21.51 -13.18
N GLN A 195 12.34 -21.90 -13.42
CA GLN A 195 13.30 -22.23 -12.37
C GLN A 195 14.08 -20.96 -11.96
N VAL A 196 14.06 -20.58 -10.69
CA VAL A 196 14.76 -19.40 -10.16
C VAL A 196 15.96 -19.84 -9.34
N ASN A 197 17.14 -19.84 -9.93
CA ASN A 197 18.37 -20.30 -9.26
C ASN A 197 19.02 -19.22 -8.39
N SER A 198 18.79 -17.94 -8.69
CA SER A 198 19.36 -16.80 -7.95
C SER A 198 18.60 -15.51 -8.24
N GLY A 199 18.61 -14.60 -7.26
CA GLY A 199 18.00 -13.28 -7.36
C GLY A 199 16.48 -13.34 -7.30
N THR A 200 15.82 -12.29 -7.77
CA THR A 200 14.37 -12.15 -7.65
C THR A 200 13.69 -12.36 -9.00
N LEU A 201 12.68 -13.22 -9.04
CA LEU A 201 11.66 -13.22 -10.10
C LEU A 201 10.48 -12.38 -9.62
N ALA A 202 10.10 -11.36 -10.37
CA ALA A 202 8.92 -10.55 -10.11
C ALA A 202 7.85 -10.85 -11.17
N LEU A 203 6.65 -11.23 -10.72
CA LEU A 203 5.55 -11.45 -11.64
C LEU A 203 4.70 -10.18 -11.80
N SER A 204 4.55 -9.73 -13.05
CA SER A 204 3.81 -8.52 -13.40
C SER A 204 2.33 -8.76 -13.69
N THR A 205 1.54 -7.69 -13.82
CA THR A 205 0.10 -7.74 -14.11
C THR A 205 -0.18 -8.42 -15.46
N VAL A 206 -1.08 -9.40 -15.46
CA VAL A 206 -1.68 -9.91 -16.70
C VAL A 206 -2.79 -8.95 -17.09
N HIS A 207 -2.62 -8.23 -18.20
CA HIS A 207 -3.72 -7.46 -18.77
C HIS A 207 -4.76 -8.45 -19.31
N ALA A 208 -5.96 -8.47 -18.70
CA ALA A 208 -6.93 -9.55 -18.82
C ALA A 208 -7.58 -9.68 -20.22
N GLY A 209 -7.89 -10.94 -20.56
CA GLY A 209 -8.56 -11.39 -21.78
C GLY A 209 -8.14 -12.84 -22.07
N ARG A 210 -8.85 -13.82 -21.50
CA ARG A 210 -8.80 -15.29 -21.69
C ARG A 210 -7.51 -16.05 -22.09
N ASP A 211 -6.30 -15.54 -21.88
CA ASP A 211 -5.08 -16.36 -21.84
C ASP A 211 -4.86 -17.04 -20.46
N ALA A 212 -5.81 -16.85 -19.54
CA ALA A 212 -5.81 -17.27 -18.15
C ALA A 212 -6.01 -18.79 -17.89
N LEU A 213 -5.50 -19.71 -18.73
CA LEU A 213 -5.58 -21.15 -18.44
C LEU A 213 -4.32 -21.99 -18.75
N ALA A 214 -3.23 -21.41 -19.23
CA ALA A 214 -1.97 -22.15 -19.33
C ALA A 214 -0.96 -21.52 -18.36
N ALA A 215 -0.62 -22.26 -17.31
CA ALA A 215 0.20 -21.74 -16.24
C ALA A 215 1.22 -22.78 -15.80
N GLY A 216 2.49 -22.40 -15.94
CA GLY A 216 3.60 -23.21 -15.48
C GLY A 216 3.74 -23.18 -13.97
N THR A 217 4.86 -23.73 -13.53
CA THR A 217 5.30 -23.76 -12.14
C THR A 217 6.48 -22.82 -11.96
N VAL A 218 6.42 -21.93 -10.97
CA VAL A 218 7.61 -21.22 -10.48
C VAL A 218 8.26 -22.09 -9.42
N THR A 219 9.51 -22.48 -9.65
CA THR A 219 10.31 -23.28 -8.72
C THR A 219 11.49 -22.46 -8.21
N LEU A 220 11.61 -22.25 -6.89
CA LEU A 220 12.75 -21.54 -6.31
C LEU A 220 13.89 -22.50 -5.95
N GLY A 221 15.10 -22.13 -6.34
CA GLY A 221 16.36 -22.71 -5.85
C GLY A 221 16.96 -21.90 -4.71
N ALA A 222 18.07 -22.38 -4.14
CA ALA A 222 18.76 -21.71 -3.05
C ALA A 222 19.24 -20.29 -3.46
N GLY A 223 18.77 -19.26 -2.74
CA GLY A 223 19.09 -17.86 -3.05
C GLY A 223 18.17 -17.20 -4.08
N GLY A 224 17.13 -17.90 -4.54
CA GLY A 224 16.02 -17.34 -5.31
C GLY A 224 14.92 -16.74 -4.42
N ALA A 225 14.23 -15.72 -4.93
CA ALA A 225 13.04 -15.13 -4.32
C ALA A 225 11.94 -14.92 -5.37
N LEU A 226 10.68 -14.99 -4.95
CA LEU A 226 9.53 -14.63 -5.78
C LEU A 226 8.91 -13.33 -5.26
N GLU A 227 8.71 -12.34 -6.11
CA GLU A 227 8.03 -11.08 -5.81
C GLU A 227 6.70 -11.01 -6.57
N ILE A 228 5.62 -10.67 -5.86
CA ILE A 228 4.30 -10.42 -6.45
C ILE A 228 3.70 -9.17 -5.82
N GLY A 229 3.59 -8.10 -6.60
CA GLY A 229 2.80 -6.92 -6.21
C GLY A 229 1.76 -6.50 -7.24
N ALA A 230 1.77 -7.13 -8.40
CA ALA A 230 0.76 -6.94 -9.41
C ALA A 230 -0.57 -7.59 -9.03
N ALA A 231 -1.68 -6.89 -9.26
CA ALA A 231 -2.99 -7.51 -9.23
C ALA A 231 -3.02 -8.67 -10.24
N ARG A 232 -3.39 -9.84 -9.75
CA ARG A 232 -3.42 -11.11 -10.50
C ARG A 232 -2.06 -11.50 -11.08
N GLY A 233 -0.98 -11.01 -10.49
CA GLY A 233 0.40 -11.23 -10.93
C GLY A 233 0.84 -12.69 -10.91
N ALA A 234 0.19 -13.59 -10.18
CA ALA A 234 0.46 -15.03 -10.21
C ALA A 234 -0.77 -15.85 -10.62
N ALA A 235 -1.78 -15.24 -11.25
CA ALA A 235 -3.00 -15.93 -11.61
C ALA A 235 -2.73 -17.20 -12.44
N GLY A 236 -3.21 -18.33 -11.94
CA GLY A 236 -3.07 -19.64 -12.57
C GLY A 236 -1.74 -20.37 -12.28
N MET A 237 -0.67 -19.70 -11.86
CA MET A 237 0.65 -20.32 -11.62
C MET A 237 0.63 -21.29 -10.44
N ALA A 238 1.36 -22.40 -10.55
CA ALA A 238 1.78 -23.18 -9.39
C ALA A 238 3.06 -22.57 -8.80
N LEU A 239 3.14 -22.46 -7.47
CA LEU A 239 4.28 -21.87 -6.77
C LEU A 239 4.96 -22.94 -5.90
N ASP A 240 6.05 -23.51 -6.40
CA ASP A 240 6.94 -24.37 -5.65
C ASP A 240 8.10 -23.54 -5.07
N LEU A 241 7.90 -23.06 -3.84
CA LEU A 241 8.84 -22.12 -3.23
C LEU A 241 10.03 -22.81 -2.56
N ASN A 242 10.00 -24.13 -2.33
CA ASN A 242 11.08 -24.88 -1.65
C ASN A 242 11.63 -24.19 -0.38
N GLY A 243 10.74 -23.56 0.41
CA GLY A 243 11.09 -22.78 1.61
C GLY A 243 11.73 -21.40 1.36
N GLY A 244 11.93 -21.00 0.10
CA GLY A 244 12.39 -19.67 -0.29
C GLY A 244 11.36 -18.55 0.00
N PRO A 245 11.80 -17.29 0.03
CA PRO A 245 10.93 -16.16 0.38
C PRO A 245 9.97 -15.77 -0.74
N LEU A 246 8.71 -15.59 -0.38
CA LEU A 246 7.68 -14.91 -1.15
C LEU A 246 7.54 -13.45 -0.68
N LEU A 247 7.87 -12.50 -1.55
CA LEU A 247 7.79 -11.06 -1.29
C LEU A 247 6.49 -10.51 -1.87
N LEU A 248 5.58 -10.05 -1.02
CA LEU A 248 4.31 -9.47 -1.39
C LEU A 248 4.40 -7.95 -1.27
N THR A 249 4.32 -7.25 -2.39
CA THR A 249 4.45 -5.78 -2.47
C THR A 249 3.12 -5.12 -2.85
N PRO A 250 2.84 -3.88 -2.44
CA PRO A 250 1.57 -3.21 -2.75
C PRO A 250 1.30 -3.14 -4.25
N HIS A 251 0.03 -3.31 -4.62
CA HIS A 251 -0.45 -2.92 -5.94
C HIS A 251 -0.44 -1.40 -6.02
N THR A 252 0.27 -0.88 -7.01
CA THR A 252 0.49 0.56 -7.19
C THR A 252 0.16 0.96 -8.62
N PHE A 253 -0.08 2.25 -8.87
CA PHE A 253 -0.40 2.69 -10.24
C PHE A 253 0.72 2.37 -11.23
N SER A 254 1.98 2.36 -10.80
CA SER A 254 3.11 2.02 -11.69
C SER A 254 3.15 0.54 -12.07
N SER A 255 2.45 -0.34 -11.34
CA SER A 255 2.24 -1.76 -11.71
C SER A 255 1.16 -1.97 -12.77
N ALA A 256 0.45 -0.91 -13.14
CA ALA A 256 -0.64 -0.94 -14.10
C ALA A 256 -0.43 0.14 -15.18
N PRO A 257 0.49 -0.11 -16.14
CA PRO A 257 0.86 0.87 -17.16
C PRO A 257 -0.30 1.30 -18.08
N GLY A 258 -1.42 0.59 -18.11
CA GLY A 258 -2.62 1.01 -18.83
C GLY A 258 -3.25 2.31 -18.28
N PHE A 259 -2.92 2.70 -17.05
CA PHE A 259 -3.42 3.94 -16.44
C PHE A 259 -2.61 5.18 -16.84
N TRP A 260 -1.50 4.99 -17.56
CA TRP A 260 -0.54 6.03 -17.83
C TRP A 260 -0.51 6.37 -19.32
N VAL A 261 -0.57 7.66 -19.62
CA VAL A 261 -0.25 8.19 -20.94
C VAL A 261 1.22 8.57 -20.97
N PHE A 262 1.99 7.82 -21.76
CA PHE A 262 3.42 8.04 -21.94
C PHE A 262 3.67 9.00 -23.11
N THR A 263 4.47 10.03 -22.88
CA THR A 263 4.81 11.04 -23.88
C THR A 263 6.31 11.05 -24.17
N ASN A 264 6.66 11.17 -25.46
CA ASN A 264 8.02 11.32 -25.96
C ASN A 264 8.95 10.14 -25.61
N ASN A 265 9.98 10.33 -24.76
CA ASN A 265 10.95 9.28 -24.45
C ASN A 265 10.55 8.35 -23.31
N ALA A 266 9.43 8.63 -22.63
CA ALA A 266 8.94 7.76 -21.57
C ALA A 266 8.52 6.40 -22.15
N MET A 267 8.83 5.32 -21.44
CA MET A 267 8.54 3.96 -21.87
C MET A 267 7.52 3.32 -20.94
N ARG A 268 6.55 2.66 -21.56
CA ARG A 268 5.55 1.83 -20.89
C ARG A 268 6.21 0.53 -20.42
N ARG A 269 6.16 0.23 -19.12
CA ARG A 269 6.61 -1.05 -18.57
C ARG A 269 5.55 -1.65 -17.65
N ALA A 270 5.39 -2.97 -17.70
CA ALA A 270 4.48 -3.70 -16.81
C ALA A 270 5.17 -4.23 -15.55
N ASP A 271 6.48 -4.01 -15.41
CA ASP A 271 7.33 -4.54 -14.32
C ASP A 271 7.22 -3.77 -12.99
N GLY A 272 6.29 -2.82 -12.89
CA GLY A 272 6.13 -1.94 -11.73
C GLY A 272 6.84 -0.59 -11.86
N TYR A 273 7.52 -0.32 -12.98
CA TYR A 273 8.24 0.93 -13.21
C TYR A 273 7.63 1.80 -14.33
N LEU A 274 7.57 3.10 -14.10
CA LEU A 274 7.38 4.11 -15.13
C LEU A 274 8.76 4.65 -15.51
N GLN A 275 9.21 4.35 -16.72
CA GLN A 275 10.49 4.85 -17.21
C GLN A 275 10.28 6.21 -17.87
N LEU A 276 10.84 7.28 -17.30
CA LEU A 276 10.63 8.64 -17.79
C LEU A 276 11.64 9.05 -18.86
N THR A 277 12.85 8.50 -18.82
CA THR A 277 13.92 8.76 -19.79
C THR A 277 14.46 7.45 -20.37
N ARG A 278 14.66 7.40 -21.69
CA ARG A 278 14.95 6.17 -22.44
C ARG A 278 16.32 5.55 -22.14
N GLU A 279 16.45 4.27 -22.47
CA GLU A 279 17.65 3.46 -22.28
C GLU A 279 18.66 3.57 -23.44
N SER A 280 19.96 3.66 -23.11
CA SER A 280 21.06 3.21 -23.96
C SER A 280 22.15 2.60 -23.08
N GLY A 281 22.73 1.48 -23.51
CA GLY A 281 23.77 0.81 -22.73
C GLY A 281 25.14 1.45 -22.79
N LYS A 282 25.37 2.38 -23.74
CA LYS A 282 26.62 3.14 -23.78
C LYS A 282 26.49 4.44 -23.00
N TRP A 283 27.37 4.62 -22.01
CA TRP A 283 27.45 5.85 -21.22
C TRP A 283 27.47 7.11 -22.11
N ASN A 284 26.57 8.07 -21.82
CA ASN A 284 26.39 9.34 -22.55
C ASN A 284 25.91 9.23 -24.01
N ALA A 285 25.41 8.09 -24.47
CA ALA A 285 24.88 7.96 -25.83
C ALA A 285 23.52 8.66 -26.03
N ILE A 286 22.73 8.80 -24.97
CA ILE A 286 21.45 9.52 -24.99
C ILE A 286 21.54 10.70 -24.02
N GLN A 287 21.51 11.90 -24.57
CA GLN A 287 21.57 13.19 -23.87
C GLN A 287 20.38 14.04 -24.32
N ASN A 288 20.02 15.04 -23.51
CA ASN A 288 18.99 16.02 -23.85
C ASN A 288 17.60 15.39 -24.14
N VAL A 289 17.27 14.27 -23.47
CA VAL A 289 15.96 13.62 -23.61
C VAL A 289 15.00 14.07 -22.52
N ARG A 290 13.71 13.94 -22.82
CA ARG A 290 12.61 14.24 -21.93
C ARG A 290 11.44 13.30 -22.16
N GLY A 291 10.72 12.97 -21.10
CA GLY A 291 9.51 12.15 -21.17
C GLY A 291 8.59 12.43 -20.00
N ALA A 292 7.33 12.03 -20.15
CA ALA A 292 6.32 12.15 -19.12
C ALA A 292 5.43 10.90 -19.09
N ALA A 293 4.89 10.60 -17.91
CA ALA A 293 3.82 9.66 -17.69
C ALA A 293 2.76 10.35 -16.82
N HIS A 294 1.57 10.58 -17.37
CA HIS A 294 0.45 11.19 -16.63
C HIS A 294 -0.70 10.22 -16.51
N LEU A 295 -1.41 10.26 -15.39
CA LEU A 295 -2.65 9.52 -15.26
C LEU A 295 -3.64 9.98 -16.33
N TRP A 296 -4.37 9.01 -16.83
CA TRP A 296 -5.33 9.22 -17.89
C TRP A 296 -6.66 9.87 -17.43
N HIS A 297 -6.82 10.03 -16.12
CA HIS A 297 -7.95 10.68 -15.45
C HIS A 297 -7.45 11.72 -14.43
N LYS A 298 -8.35 12.55 -13.91
CA LYS A 298 -8.05 13.55 -12.88
C LYS A 298 -8.39 13.02 -11.49
N VAL A 299 -7.63 13.45 -10.48
CA VAL A 299 -7.87 13.16 -9.07
C VAL A 299 -8.25 14.45 -8.33
N ALA A 300 -8.92 14.33 -7.19
CA ALA A 300 -9.21 15.45 -6.32
C ALA A 300 -7.92 16.01 -5.70
N VAL A 301 -7.79 17.34 -5.70
CA VAL A 301 -6.59 18.06 -5.21
C VAL A 301 -6.92 19.26 -4.31
N GLY A 302 -8.20 19.55 -4.10
CA GLY A 302 -8.67 20.62 -3.22
C GLY A 302 -8.80 20.23 -1.73
N THR A 303 -8.71 18.94 -1.42
CA THR A 303 -8.74 18.36 -0.07
C THR A 303 -7.35 17.84 0.32
N PRO A 304 -7.13 17.42 1.59
CA PRO A 304 -5.88 16.77 1.97
C PRO A 304 -5.60 15.54 1.12
N TRP A 305 -4.33 15.38 0.72
CA TRP A 305 -3.90 14.20 -0.04
C TRP A 305 -2.44 13.86 0.22
N THR A 306 -2.07 12.61 -0.04
CA THR A 306 -0.67 12.14 -0.02
C THR A 306 -0.34 11.30 -1.24
N ALA A 307 0.73 11.65 -1.94
CA ALA A 307 1.33 10.85 -3.00
C ALA A 307 2.60 10.17 -2.48
N ARG A 308 2.75 8.85 -2.67
CA ARG A 308 3.98 8.11 -2.39
C ARG A 308 4.51 7.48 -3.66
N PHE A 309 5.83 7.47 -3.83
CA PHE A 309 6.47 6.82 -4.97
C PHE A 309 7.94 6.51 -4.72
N GLY A 310 8.42 5.39 -5.24
CA GLY A 310 9.84 5.06 -5.32
C GLY A 310 10.52 5.73 -6.51
N TYR A 311 11.70 6.29 -6.30
CA TYR A 311 12.56 6.84 -7.35
C TYR A 311 13.86 6.03 -7.47
N THR A 312 14.20 5.63 -8.70
CA THR A 312 15.46 4.96 -9.05
C THR A 312 16.09 5.62 -10.26
N CYS A 313 17.40 5.88 -10.21
CA CYS A 313 18.20 6.30 -11.36
C CYS A 313 19.22 5.21 -11.75
N TRP A 314 19.01 4.60 -12.92
CA TRP A 314 19.92 3.60 -13.44
C TRP A 314 21.05 4.28 -14.25
N ALA A 315 22.29 4.09 -13.81
CA ALA A 315 23.45 4.81 -14.34
C ALA A 315 24.78 4.07 -14.19
N VAL A 316 25.60 4.07 -15.24
CA VAL A 316 26.92 3.42 -15.22
C VAL A 316 27.94 4.22 -14.39
N GLY A 317 27.82 5.56 -14.39
CA GLY A 317 28.69 6.50 -13.67
C GLY A 317 28.08 7.08 -12.39
N PRO A 318 28.91 7.66 -11.50
CA PRO A 318 28.49 8.17 -10.19
C PRO A 318 27.68 9.47 -10.23
N ASP A 319 27.65 10.15 -11.38
CA ASP A 319 27.01 11.46 -11.55
C ASP A 319 25.97 11.47 -12.69
N PRO A 320 24.83 10.77 -12.52
CA PRO A 320 23.77 10.77 -13.53
C PRO A 320 23.10 12.14 -13.68
N ALA A 321 22.57 12.39 -14.88
CA ALA A 321 21.79 13.59 -15.20
C ALA A 321 20.34 13.27 -15.56
N ASP A 322 19.38 14.18 -15.41
CA ASP A 322 19.38 15.35 -14.53
C ASP A 322 18.41 15.16 -13.37
N GLY A 323 17.25 14.56 -13.63
CA GLY A 323 16.29 14.25 -12.59
C GLY A 323 14.87 14.01 -13.10
N ALA A 324 13.93 14.00 -12.16
CA ALA A 324 12.51 13.82 -12.40
C ALA A 324 11.67 14.82 -11.59
N SER A 325 10.40 15.00 -11.93
CA SER A 325 9.45 15.80 -11.17
C SER A 325 8.15 15.02 -10.96
N PHE A 326 7.58 15.10 -9.76
CA PHE A 326 6.16 14.85 -9.53
C PHE A 326 5.38 16.11 -9.91
N VAL A 327 4.32 15.98 -10.71
CA VAL A 327 3.58 17.10 -11.31
C VAL A 327 2.09 16.91 -11.11
N ILE A 328 1.42 17.98 -10.67
CA ILE A 328 -0.03 18.11 -10.63
C ILE A 328 -0.42 19.25 -11.57
N HIS A 329 -1.31 19.03 -12.55
CA HIS A 329 -1.63 20.07 -13.54
C HIS A 329 -3.01 19.98 -14.20
N ASN A 330 -3.47 21.14 -14.72
CA ASN A 330 -4.54 21.26 -15.72
C ASN A 330 -4.03 22.03 -16.96
N ASP A 331 -2.80 21.75 -17.38
CA ASP A 331 -2.25 22.28 -18.63
C ASP A 331 -3.20 21.98 -19.82
N PRO A 332 -3.43 22.94 -20.74
CA PRO A 332 -4.33 22.75 -21.89
C PRO A 332 -3.95 21.59 -22.83
N ARG A 333 -2.70 21.10 -22.80
CA ARG A 333 -2.26 19.92 -23.55
C ARG A 333 -2.75 18.60 -22.92
N GLY A 334 -3.39 18.66 -21.75
CA GLY A 334 -3.86 17.49 -21.02
C GLY A 334 -2.74 16.50 -20.74
N MET A 335 -3.02 15.21 -20.86
CA MET A 335 -2.09 14.11 -20.59
C MET A 335 -0.82 14.08 -21.49
N SER A 336 -0.73 14.96 -22.50
CA SER A 336 0.47 15.15 -23.32
C SER A 336 1.40 16.27 -22.84
N ALA A 337 1.10 16.90 -21.70
CA ALA A 337 1.89 18.00 -21.16
C ALA A 337 3.33 17.57 -20.83
N LEU A 338 4.31 18.28 -21.38
CA LEU A 338 5.73 18.00 -21.20
C LEU A 338 6.56 19.28 -21.35
N GLY A 339 7.40 19.56 -20.36
CA GLY A 339 8.37 20.66 -20.34
C GLY A 339 9.67 20.38 -21.09
N ALA A 340 10.69 21.22 -20.89
CA ALA A 340 12.03 21.10 -21.45
C ALA A 340 12.87 20.00 -20.78
N HIS A 341 13.90 19.52 -21.49
CA HIS A 341 14.88 18.56 -20.98
C HIS A 341 15.89 19.23 -20.03
N GLY A 342 16.90 18.48 -19.60
CA GLY A 342 17.98 18.98 -18.76
C GLY A 342 17.50 19.45 -17.38
N SER A 343 18.03 20.58 -16.91
CA SER A 343 17.69 21.18 -15.60
C SER A 343 16.22 21.58 -15.42
N SER A 344 15.42 21.57 -16.49
CA SER A 344 13.97 21.79 -16.46
C SER A 344 13.18 20.55 -16.03
N LEU A 345 13.84 19.38 -15.95
CA LEU A 345 13.31 18.11 -15.45
C LEU A 345 12.00 17.65 -16.11
N GLY A 346 11.73 18.07 -17.36
CA GLY A 346 10.47 17.78 -18.05
C GLY A 346 9.26 18.58 -17.54
N TYR A 347 9.44 19.55 -16.64
CA TYR A 347 8.38 20.39 -16.07
C TYR A 347 8.45 21.85 -16.55
N ALA A 348 9.61 22.49 -16.36
CA ALA A 348 9.82 23.89 -16.72
C ALA A 348 10.19 24.05 -18.21
N GLY A 349 10.24 25.28 -18.73
CA GLY A 349 10.68 25.51 -20.11
C GLY A 349 10.36 26.91 -20.62
N ALA A 350 10.66 27.15 -21.89
CA ALA A 350 10.24 28.37 -22.57
C ALA A 350 8.70 28.42 -22.74
N THR A 351 8.19 29.59 -23.12
CA THR A 351 6.77 29.79 -23.43
C THR A 351 6.31 28.79 -24.50
N GLY A 352 5.27 28.01 -24.23
CA GLY A 352 4.76 26.93 -25.09
C GLY A 352 5.30 25.54 -24.74
N GLU A 353 6.40 25.43 -23.98
CA GLU A 353 6.91 24.15 -23.48
C GLU A 353 6.53 23.92 -22.01
N LYS A 354 6.65 24.94 -21.16
CA LYS A 354 6.41 24.80 -19.72
C LYS A 354 5.01 24.26 -19.39
N ILE A 355 4.89 23.41 -18.38
CA ILE A 355 3.59 22.88 -17.93
C ILE A 355 2.87 23.93 -17.09
N THR A 356 1.84 24.56 -17.65
CA THR A 356 1.04 25.63 -17.00
C THR A 356 -0.10 25.07 -16.15
N ASN A 357 -0.71 25.92 -15.31
CA ASN A 357 -1.75 25.54 -14.34
C ASN A 357 -1.29 24.35 -13.48
N SER A 358 -0.18 24.52 -12.78
CA SER A 358 0.56 23.38 -12.22
C SER A 358 1.34 23.68 -10.95
N VAL A 359 1.52 22.61 -10.16
CA VAL A 359 2.46 22.51 -9.03
C VAL A 359 3.38 21.32 -9.26
N ALA A 360 4.66 21.42 -8.86
CA ALA A 360 5.60 20.31 -9.00
C ALA A 360 6.63 20.22 -7.86
N VAL A 361 7.09 19.00 -7.61
CA VAL A 361 8.27 18.70 -6.77
C VAL A 361 9.32 18.05 -7.67
N GLY A 362 10.45 18.75 -7.88
CA GLY A 362 11.56 18.32 -8.72
C GLY A 362 12.70 17.68 -7.93
N LEU A 363 13.04 16.44 -8.26
CA LEU A 363 14.20 15.69 -7.78
C LEU A 363 15.38 15.95 -8.73
N ASN A 364 16.20 16.96 -8.44
CA ASN A 364 17.36 17.28 -9.26
C ASN A 364 18.60 16.51 -8.76
N VAL A 365 18.93 15.42 -9.46
CA VAL A 365 20.06 14.54 -9.13
C VAL A 365 21.40 15.18 -9.45
N THR A 366 21.53 15.88 -10.59
CA THR A 366 22.78 16.53 -10.97
C THR A 366 23.16 17.63 -9.97
N GLY A 367 22.19 18.48 -9.62
CA GLY A 367 22.40 19.60 -8.71
C GLY A 367 22.29 19.24 -7.23
N HIS A 368 21.98 17.99 -6.89
CA HIS A 368 21.75 17.51 -5.52
C HIS A 368 20.74 18.37 -4.75
N GLN A 369 19.58 18.60 -5.37
CA GLN A 369 18.57 19.56 -4.92
C GLN A 369 17.16 18.99 -4.98
N LEU A 370 16.33 19.40 -4.04
CA LEU A 370 14.87 19.32 -4.13
C LEU A 370 14.33 20.67 -4.59
N ARG A 371 13.46 20.68 -5.59
CA ARG A 371 12.94 21.90 -6.23
C ARG A 371 11.43 21.98 -6.10
N PHE A 372 10.91 23.18 -5.91
CA PHE A 372 9.47 23.43 -5.87
C PHE A 372 9.06 24.27 -7.07
N GLY A 373 8.06 23.80 -7.80
CA GLY A 373 7.59 24.36 -9.06
C GLY A 373 6.17 24.90 -8.99
N ARG A 374 5.94 26.05 -9.64
CA ARG A 374 4.61 26.66 -9.87
C ARG A 374 4.54 27.18 -11.30
N GLN A 375 3.42 26.99 -11.98
CA GLN A 375 3.15 27.54 -13.32
C GLN A 375 4.23 27.26 -14.37
N GLY A 376 4.86 26.08 -14.27
CA GLY A 376 5.90 25.63 -15.20
C GLY A 376 7.25 26.30 -14.97
N ALA A 377 7.55 26.74 -13.74
CA ALA A 377 8.85 27.26 -13.34
C ALA A 377 9.23 26.74 -11.94
N PHE A 378 10.50 26.43 -11.71
CA PHE A 378 11.01 26.14 -10.35
C PHE A 378 11.26 27.46 -9.62
N VAL A 379 10.43 27.75 -8.62
CA VAL A 379 10.43 29.02 -7.87
C VAL A 379 11.24 28.95 -6.58
N ASP A 380 11.52 27.75 -6.06
CA ASP A 380 12.40 27.52 -4.92
C ASP A 380 13.25 26.24 -5.15
N SER A 381 14.43 26.18 -4.55
CA SER A 381 15.36 25.05 -4.63
C SER A 381 16.15 24.92 -3.33
N ARG A 382 16.13 23.73 -2.73
CA ARG A 382 16.83 23.41 -1.48
C ARG A 382 17.87 22.34 -1.73
N ALA A 383 19.10 22.59 -1.27
CA ALA A 383 20.16 21.60 -1.34
C ALA A 383 19.83 20.41 -0.43
N LEU A 384 20.10 19.21 -0.92
CA LEU A 384 20.05 18.00 -0.11
C LEU A 384 21.33 17.89 0.74
N PRO A 385 21.27 17.33 1.97
CA PRO A 385 22.46 17.16 2.80
C PRO A 385 23.52 16.31 2.11
N ALA A 386 24.79 16.62 2.37
CA ALA A 386 25.91 15.85 1.81
C ALA A 386 25.93 14.39 2.29
N ALA A 387 25.36 14.12 3.46
CA ALA A 387 25.22 12.78 4.02
C ALA A 387 24.16 11.93 3.30
N LEU A 388 23.21 12.55 2.59
CA LEU A 388 22.32 11.85 1.67
C LEU A 388 23.10 11.64 0.37
N PRO A 389 23.39 10.38 -0.05
CA PRO A 389 23.97 10.13 -1.36
C PRO A 389 23.09 10.74 -2.46
N LYS A 390 23.67 11.02 -3.64
CA LYS A 390 22.87 11.45 -4.79
C LYS A 390 21.66 10.55 -4.96
N LEU A 391 20.49 11.17 -5.10
CA LEU A 391 19.22 10.47 -5.09
C LEU A 391 19.25 9.28 -6.06
N ALA A 392 19.14 8.10 -5.47
CA ALA A 392 18.94 6.80 -6.10
C ALA A 392 19.91 6.40 -7.23
N LEU A 393 21.19 6.21 -6.91
CA LEU A 393 22.05 5.28 -7.67
C LEU A 393 21.61 3.83 -7.40
N GLN A 394 21.31 3.12 -8.48
CA GLN A 394 20.90 1.69 -8.49
C GLN A 394 21.80 0.76 -7.65
N PRO A 395 21.24 -0.33 -7.09
CA PRO A 395 19.81 -0.70 -7.09
C PRO A 395 19.01 -0.06 -5.93
N VAL A 396 19.56 0.95 -5.25
CA VAL A 396 18.94 1.52 -4.04
C VAL A 396 17.86 2.54 -4.39
N LYS A 397 16.61 2.10 -4.30
CA LYS A 397 15.39 2.90 -4.40
C LYS A 397 15.28 3.92 -3.25
N CYS A 398 14.89 5.16 -3.55
CA CYS A 398 14.46 6.14 -2.55
C CYS A 398 12.93 6.24 -2.54
N LEU A 399 12.28 6.12 -1.39
CA LEU A 399 10.85 6.39 -1.25
C LEU A 399 10.65 7.90 -1.02
N VAL A 400 9.76 8.50 -1.80
CA VAL A 400 9.37 9.91 -1.70
C VAL A 400 7.90 9.99 -1.33
N THR A 401 7.57 10.79 -0.33
CA THR A 401 6.18 11.09 0.07
C THR A 401 5.95 12.58 -0.11
N VAL A 402 4.89 12.96 -0.82
CA VAL A 402 4.45 14.35 -1.01
C VAL A 402 3.04 14.47 -0.43
N SER A 403 2.85 15.29 0.59
CA SER A 403 1.55 15.46 1.26
C SER A 403 1.08 16.90 1.20
N TYR A 404 -0.21 17.10 0.97
CA TYR A 404 -0.90 18.38 1.05
C TYR A 404 -1.93 18.33 2.17
N ASP A 405 -1.99 19.37 2.99
CA ASP A 405 -2.87 19.44 4.17
C ASP A 405 -4.26 20.03 3.87
N GLY A 406 -4.59 20.33 2.62
CA GLY A 406 -5.86 20.99 2.23
C GLY A 406 -5.91 22.48 2.56
N ALA A 407 -5.00 23.00 3.38
CA ALA A 407 -5.00 24.36 3.92
C ALA A 407 -3.82 25.22 3.42
N GLY A 408 -2.98 24.69 2.53
CA GLY A 408 -1.89 25.41 1.87
C GLY A 408 -0.50 24.88 2.17
N GLY A 409 -0.34 23.88 3.04
CA GLY A 409 0.92 23.25 3.38
C GLY A 409 1.23 22.03 2.52
N LEU A 410 2.36 22.06 1.81
CA LEU A 410 2.89 20.95 1.03
C LEU A 410 4.17 20.42 1.68
N THR A 411 4.16 19.18 2.17
CA THR A 411 5.31 18.50 2.79
C THR A 411 5.91 17.46 1.85
N VAL A 412 7.24 17.32 1.84
CA VAL A 412 7.95 16.25 1.12
C VAL A 412 8.87 15.51 2.08
N LEU A 413 8.75 14.18 2.13
CA LEU A 413 9.66 13.28 2.83
C LEU A 413 10.50 12.49 1.82
N ILE A 414 11.79 12.31 2.12
CA ILE A 414 12.70 11.45 1.37
C ILE A 414 13.24 10.41 2.34
N ASP A 415 12.87 9.15 2.11
CA ASP A 415 13.35 7.98 2.82
C ASP A 415 14.26 7.16 1.91
N ARG A 416 15.52 7.01 2.30
CA ARG A 416 16.52 6.21 1.61
C ARG A 416 17.10 5.20 2.59
N PRO A 417 17.11 3.90 2.27
CA PRO A 417 17.72 2.89 3.13
C PRO A 417 19.14 3.27 3.54
N GLY A 418 19.42 3.21 4.85
CA GLY A 418 20.71 3.58 5.44
C GLY A 418 20.94 5.10 5.60
N SER A 419 19.91 5.94 5.44
CA SER A 419 19.95 7.38 5.70
C SER A 419 18.78 7.81 6.60
N PRO A 420 18.89 8.93 7.34
CA PRO A 420 17.75 9.53 8.02
C PRO A 420 16.65 9.92 7.02
N VAL A 421 15.39 9.95 7.48
CA VAL A 421 14.28 10.51 6.70
C VAL A 421 14.41 12.04 6.66
N TYR A 422 14.45 12.62 5.46
CA TYR A 422 14.57 14.06 5.28
C TYR A 422 13.22 14.70 4.98
N ARG A 423 12.89 15.80 5.67
CA ARG A 423 11.61 16.53 5.52
C ARG A 423 11.80 17.93 4.96
N TYR A 424 10.94 18.31 4.02
CA TYR A 424 10.85 19.64 3.42
C TYR A 424 9.40 20.10 3.39
N ALA A 425 9.17 21.41 3.39
CA ALA A 425 7.82 21.97 3.35
C ALA A 425 7.78 23.29 2.58
N TRP A 426 6.69 23.50 1.83
CA TRP A 426 6.37 24.70 1.08
C TRP A 426 4.93 25.13 1.32
N LEU A 427 4.65 26.40 1.00
CA LEU A 427 3.29 26.91 0.92
C LEU A 427 2.82 26.90 -0.54
N ALA A 428 1.70 26.23 -0.80
CA ALA A 428 1.10 26.08 -2.12
C ALA A 428 -0.42 26.02 -1.99
N ASP A 429 -1.15 26.87 -2.70
CA ASP A 429 -2.59 26.67 -2.91
C ASP A 429 -2.76 25.83 -4.16
N VAL A 430 -2.82 24.51 -4.00
CA VAL A 430 -2.79 23.57 -5.12
C VAL A 430 -3.98 23.81 -6.06
N ALA A 431 -5.17 24.02 -5.51
CA ALA A 431 -6.39 24.22 -6.29
C ALA A 431 -6.34 25.53 -7.10
N ALA A 432 -5.85 26.62 -6.50
CA ALA A 432 -5.67 27.88 -7.22
C ALA A 432 -4.59 27.77 -8.32
N GLU A 433 -3.47 27.09 -8.04
CA GLU A 433 -2.39 26.92 -9.01
C GLU A 433 -2.81 26.07 -10.22
N VAL A 434 -3.61 25.04 -10.03
CA VAL A 434 -4.12 24.20 -11.12
C VAL A 434 -5.43 24.70 -11.71
N GLY A 435 -6.04 25.75 -11.14
CA GLY A 435 -7.29 26.34 -11.64
C GLY A 435 -8.53 25.45 -11.47
N GLY A 436 -8.57 24.60 -10.44
CA GLY A 436 -9.70 23.72 -10.16
C GLY A 436 -9.47 22.77 -8.96
N SER A 437 -10.52 22.09 -8.52
CA SER A 437 -10.47 21.11 -7.41
C SER A 437 -10.04 19.69 -7.84
N GLU A 438 -9.90 19.46 -9.15
CA GLU A 438 -9.40 18.22 -9.74
C GLU A 438 -8.28 18.52 -10.75
N ALA A 439 -7.27 17.65 -10.82
CA ALA A 439 -6.15 17.81 -11.74
C ALA A 439 -5.56 16.47 -12.18
N PHE A 440 -4.82 16.47 -13.29
CA PHE A 440 -3.98 15.33 -13.65
C PHE A 440 -2.79 15.27 -12.70
N ILE A 441 -2.41 14.05 -12.30
CA ILE A 441 -1.15 13.79 -11.62
C ILE A 441 -0.24 12.95 -12.49
N GLY A 442 1.06 13.16 -12.34
CA GLY A 442 2.03 12.32 -13.01
C GLY A 442 3.46 12.74 -12.79
N PHE A 443 4.31 12.25 -13.67
CA PHE A 443 5.75 12.38 -13.54
C PHE A 443 6.37 12.83 -14.86
N THR A 444 7.38 13.68 -14.73
CA THR A 444 8.19 14.12 -15.87
C THR A 444 9.66 13.88 -15.57
N GLY A 445 10.46 13.65 -16.60
CA GLY A 445 11.89 13.39 -16.45
C GLY A 445 12.69 14.04 -17.57
N GLY A 446 13.93 14.41 -17.26
CA GLY A 446 14.83 15.05 -18.20
C GLY A 446 16.28 14.68 -17.96
N THR A 447 17.02 14.50 -19.05
CA THR A 447 18.49 14.43 -19.04
C THR A 447 19.07 15.63 -19.78
N GLY A 448 20.26 16.06 -19.37
CA GLY A 448 21.04 17.11 -20.02
C GLY A 448 22.23 16.50 -20.76
N GLY A 449 23.42 17.09 -20.56
CA GLY A 449 24.68 16.63 -21.14
C GLY A 449 25.25 15.33 -20.55
N ARG A 450 24.51 14.60 -19.73
CA ARG A 450 24.89 13.26 -19.23
C ARG A 450 23.68 12.33 -19.28
N GLN A 451 23.91 11.04 -19.09
CA GLN A 451 22.86 10.03 -19.04
C GLN A 451 22.27 9.87 -17.63
N GLY A 452 20.98 9.54 -17.57
CA GLY A 452 20.31 8.99 -16.39
C GLY A 452 19.01 8.33 -16.83
N GLN A 453 18.82 7.06 -16.45
CA GLN A 453 17.56 6.35 -16.66
C GLN A 453 16.70 6.57 -15.42
N HIS A 454 15.78 7.53 -15.48
CA HIS A 454 14.92 7.88 -14.37
C HIS A 454 13.66 7.04 -14.38
N SER A 455 13.45 6.28 -13.30
CA SER A 455 12.30 5.39 -13.14
C SER A 455 11.54 5.74 -11.88
N ILE A 456 10.21 5.65 -11.97
CA ILE A 456 9.29 5.79 -10.85
C ILE A 456 8.62 4.45 -10.58
N SER A 457 8.44 4.07 -9.32
CA SER A 457 7.79 2.83 -8.88
C SER A 457 6.91 3.12 -7.67
N ASP A 458 6.18 2.12 -7.18
CA ASP A 458 5.37 2.18 -5.95
C ASP A 458 4.45 3.40 -5.83
N VAL A 459 3.83 3.81 -6.95
CA VAL A 459 3.01 5.03 -6.98
C VAL A 459 1.66 4.80 -6.30
N THR A 460 1.40 5.52 -5.20
CA THR A 460 0.07 5.64 -4.57
C THR A 460 -0.35 7.11 -4.50
N PHE A 461 -1.66 7.36 -4.54
CA PHE A 461 -2.25 8.67 -4.30
C PHE A 461 -3.47 8.49 -3.40
N GLU A 462 -3.45 9.15 -2.26
CA GLU A 462 -4.40 8.97 -1.16
C GLU A 462 -5.15 10.27 -0.94
N SER A 463 -6.47 10.23 -1.02
CA SER A 463 -7.38 11.30 -0.58
C SER A 463 -8.31 10.73 0.49
N GLU A 464 -8.93 11.57 1.33
CA GLU A 464 -9.69 11.19 2.55
C GLU A 464 -10.86 10.17 2.38
N ASP A 465 -11.12 9.68 1.17
CA ASP A 465 -12.06 8.60 0.85
C ASP A 465 -11.32 7.25 0.64
N GLU A 466 -10.91 6.55 1.70
CA GLU A 466 -10.38 5.18 1.61
C GLU A 466 -11.46 4.14 1.97
N LEU A 467 -11.48 2.91 1.42
CA LEU A 467 -10.37 1.95 1.39
C LEU A 467 -10.45 0.93 0.24
N PRO A 468 -9.36 0.69 -0.50
CA PRO A 468 -8.89 -0.67 -0.73
C PRO A 468 -8.16 -1.16 0.53
N THR A 469 -8.51 -2.33 1.06
CA THR A 469 -7.74 -2.94 2.17
C THR A 469 -6.86 -4.09 1.67
N TYR A 470 -7.09 -4.62 0.47
CA TYR A 470 -6.38 -5.78 -0.08
C TYR A 470 -6.28 -5.81 -1.61
N SER A 471 -5.34 -6.58 -2.15
CA SER A 471 -5.24 -6.93 -3.57
C SER A 471 -5.19 -8.45 -3.76
N ARG A 472 -5.86 -8.96 -4.81
CA ARG A 472 -5.74 -10.36 -5.25
C ARG A 472 -4.55 -10.51 -6.17
N THR A 473 -3.53 -11.23 -5.72
CA THR A 473 -2.31 -11.52 -6.46
C THR A 473 -2.38 -12.85 -7.21
N GLY A 474 -3.10 -13.85 -6.67
CA GLY A 474 -3.24 -15.19 -7.26
C GLY A 474 -2.09 -16.15 -6.95
N GLY A 475 -2.06 -17.30 -7.62
CA GLY A 475 -1.07 -18.37 -7.42
C GLY A 475 -1.61 -19.55 -6.60
N ARG A 476 -1.16 -20.76 -6.89
CA ARG A 476 -1.55 -21.99 -6.20
C ARG A 476 -0.34 -22.58 -5.47
N LEU A 477 -0.47 -22.80 -4.16
CA LEU A 477 0.50 -23.47 -3.34
C LEU A 477 -0.01 -24.84 -2.91
N ALA A 478 0.87 -25.83 -2.91
CA ALA A 478 0.66 -27.12 -2.29
C ALA A 478 1.79 -27.37 -1.31
N LEU A 479 1.46 -27.48 -0.03
CA LEU A 479 2.41 -27.71 1.06
C LEU A 479 2.11 -29.06 1.70
N ALA A 480 3.12 -29.92 1.78
CA ALA A 480 3.03 -31.19 2.49
C ALA A 480 3.02 -30.98 4.02
N ALA A 481 2.79 -32.08 4.75
CA ALA A 481 2.77 -32.05 6.21
C ALA A 481 4.11 -31.55 6.78
N GLY A 482 4.04 -30.56 7.67
CA GLY A 482 5.21 -29.93 8.30
C GLY A 482 6.02 -28.98 7.41
N GLU A 483 5.60 -28.70 6.17
CA GLU A 483 6.27 -27.72 5.30
C GLU A 483 5.93 -26.28 5.68
N ASN A 484 6.80 -25.35 5.26
CA ASN A 484 6.71 -23.94 5.61
C ASN A 484 6.49 -23.06 4.37
N LEU A 485 5.57 -22.11 4.48
CA LEU A 485 5.53 -20.92 3.63
C LEU A 485 6.23 -19.76 4.35
N ASN A 486 7.21 -19.14 3.70
CA ASN A 486 7.86 -17.93 4.19
C ASN A 486 7.46 -16.75 3.32
N ALA A 487 6.54 -15.90 3.81
CA ALA A 487 6.06 -14.74 3.08
C ALA A 487 6.31 -13.43 3.84
N VAL A 488 6.65 -12.38 3.11
CA VAL A 488 6.85 -11.02 3.64
C VAL A 488 5.83 -10.09 2.98
N ALA A 489 4.91 -9.54 3.76
CA ALA A 489 3.79 -8.70 3.33
C ALA A 489 4.05 -7.22 3.62
N ALA A 490 4.43 -6.46 2.60
CA ALA A 490 4.73 -5.04 2.70
C ALA A 490 3.45 -4.21 2.57
N ALA A 491 2.81 -3.84 3.69
CA ALA A 491 1.67 -2.95 3.65
C ALA A 491 2.04 -1.54 3.15
N SER A 492 1.03 -0.85 2.64
CA SER A 492 0.99 0.58 2.35
C SER A 492 -0.31 1.15 2.94
N PRO A 493 -0.46 2.48 3.03
CA PRO A 493 -1.71 3.05 3.53
C PRO A 493 -2.95 2.60 2.74
N VAL A 494 -2.83 2.50 1.41
CA VAL A 494 -3.92 2.06 0.50
C VAL A 494 -4.09 0.54 0.38
N GLN A 495 -3.22 -0.27 0.99
CA GLN A 495 -3.29 -1.72 0.87
C GLN A 495 -2.50 -2.40 1.98
N ARG A 496 -3.17 -3.23 2.78
CA ARG A 496 -2.54 -4.08 3.79
C ARG A 496 -2.70 -5.58 3.52
N GLY A 497 -3.66 -5.97 2.69
CA GLY A 497 -4.00 -7.36 2.40
C GLY A 497 -3.45 -7.87 1.07
N PHE A 498 -3.01 -9.13 1.08
CA PHE A 498 -2.48 -9.84 -0.09
C PHE A 498 -3.17 -11.19 -0.23
N VAL A 499 -4.02 -11.33 -1.24
CA VAL A 499 -4.85 -12.53 -1.43
C VAL A 499 -4.25 -13.39 -2.55
N LEU A 500 -3.61 -14.49 -2.16
CA LEU A 500 -3.13 -15.54 -3.05
C LEU A 500 -4.32 -16.39 -3.56
N GLY A 501 -4.10 -17.25 -4.55
CA GLY A 501 -5.18 -18.03 -5.16
C GLY A 501 -5.61 -19.23 -4.30
N GLU A 502 -4.83 -20.30 -4.31
CA GLU A 502 -5.17 -21.55 -3.64
C GLU A 502 -4.06 -21.98 -2.69
N LEU A 503 -4.43 -22.49 -1.51
CA LEU A 503 -3.55 -23.20 -0.61
C LEU A 503 -4.10 -24.61 -0.36
N ALA A 504 -3.38 -25.62 -0.85
CA ALA A 504 -3.50 -27.00 -0.41
C ALA A 504 -2.46 -27.26 0.71
N TYR A 505 -2.87 -27.75 1.88
CA TYR A 505 -1.94 -27.98 3.01
C TYR A 505 -2.11 -29.34 3.70
N GLY A 506 -1.02 -29.85 4.27
CA GLY A 506 -0.99 -31.04 5.13
C GLY A 506 -0.96 -30.68 6.62
N ASP A 507 -1.07 -31.69 7.50
CA ASP A 507 -1.06 -31.43 8.94
C ASP A 507 0.26 -30.78 9.39
N GLN A 508 0.19 -29.87 10.35
CA GLN A 508 1.31 -29.09 10.89
C GLN A 508 2.03 -28.20 9.88
N THR A 509 1.46 -27.90 8.70
CA THR A 509 2.01 -26.88 7.80
C THR A 509 2.10 -25.53 8.53
N VAL A 510 3.20 -24.80 8.32
CA VAL A 510 3.46 -23.51 8.97
C VAL A 510 3.42 -22.38 7.94
N LEU A 511 2.64 -21.35 8.23
CA LEU A 511 2.65 -20.08 7.52
C LEU A 511 3.45 -19.06 8.35
N ASN A 512 4.71 -18.84 7.96
CA ASN A 512 5.55 -17.77 8.50
C ASN A 512 5.28 -16.50 7.68
N LEU A 513 4.43 -15.63 8.21
CA LEU A 513 3.99 -14.40 7.56
C LEU A 513 4.56 -13.20 8.31
N GLU A 514 5.52 -12.51 7.71
CA GLU A 514 6.19 -11.35 8.30
C GLU A 514 5.74 -10.07 7.61
N THR A 515 5.77 -8.95 8.32
CA THR A 515 5.89 -7.64 7.68
C THR A 515 7.36 -7.37 7.37
N PRO A 516 7.72 -6.57 6.33
CA PRO A 516 9.08 -6.09 6.19
C PRO A 516 9.48 -5.48 7.52
N GLN A 517 10.59 -5.92 8.10
CA GLN A 517 11.16 -5.22 9.23
C GLN A 517 11.26 -3.76 8.82
N ALA A 518 10.54 -2.88 9.53
CA ALA A 518 10.52 -1.47 9.21
C ALA A 518 11.97 -1.03 9.02
N LEU A 519 12.30 -0.54 7.81
CA LEU A 519 13.60 0.06 7.53
C LEU A 519 13.82 1.36 8.33
N ALA A 520 12.94 1.69 9.28
CA ALA A 520 13.27 2.56 10.38
C ALA A 520 14.32 1.86 11.25
N ALA A 521 15.59 2.03 10.88
CA ALA A 521 16.67 1.88 11.85
C ALA A 521 16.23 2.68 13.10
N PRO A 522 16.21 2.06 14.30
CA PRO A 522 15.82 2.78 15.50
C PRO A 522 16.69 4.04 15.58
N VAL A 523 16.04 5.20 15.74
CA VAL A 523 16.76 6.45 15.99
C VAL A 523 17.65 6.18 17.21
N PRO A 524 18.99 6.33 17.10
CA PRO A 524 19.90 6.05 18.22
C PRO A 524 19.42 6.80 19.47
N GLU A 525 19.42 6.16 20.64
CA GLU A 525 18.99 6.83 21.87
C GLU A 525 19.81 8.12 22.10
N PRO A 526 19.19 9.23 22.56
CA PRO A 526 19.88 10.51 22.75
C PRO A 526 20.74 10.47 24.02
N VAL A 527 21.82 9.70 23.98
CA VAL A 527 22.79 9.59 25.07
C VAL A 527 23.83 10.71 24.98
N LEU A 528 24.34 11.15 26.14
CA LEU A 528 25.41 12.14 26.21
C LEU A 528 26.82 11.54 26.04
N LEU A 529 26.93 10.21 25.99
CA LEU A 529 28.21 9.52 25.73
C LEU A 529 28.67 9.64 24.28
N ASP A 530 27.74 9.81 23.35
CA ASP A 530 28.02 10.00 21.92
C ASP A 530 27.88 11.47 21.54
N ALA A 531 29.01 12.17 21.46
CA ALA A 531 29.05 13.58 21.09
C ALA A 531 28.55 13.84 19.65
N GLY A 532 28.55 12.84 18.75
CA GLY A 532 28.08 12.97 17.38
C GLY A 532 26.56 13.16 17.26
N LEU A 533 25.82 12.80 18.32
CA LEU A 533 24.37 12.98 18.39
C LEU A 533 23.96 14.41 18.76
N TRP A 534 24.90 15.33 19.01
CA TRP A 534 24.62 16.65 19.57
C TRP A 534 25.20 17.79 18.74
N LYS A 535 24.36 18.78 18.47
CA LYS A 535 24.76 20.09 17.97
C LYS A 535 24.91 21.05 19.14
N LEU A 536 26.16 21.43 19.43
CA LEU A 536 26.46 22.49 20.41
C LEU A 536 26.36 23.87 19.76
N ASN A 537 25.78 24.83 20.48
CA ASN A 537 25.65 26.22 20.07
C ASN A 537 26.06 27.17 21.20
N GLY A 538 26.43 28.39 20.83
CA GLY A 538 26.90 29.40 21.78
C GLY A 538 28.18 28.96 22.51
N LYS A 539 28.16 29.01 23.85
CA LYS A 539 29.29 28.64 24.70
C LYS A 539 29.18 27.25 25.34
N ALA A 540 28.33 26.36 24.81
CA ALA A 540 28.24 24.98 25.26
C ALA A 540 29.50 24.17 24.88
N PHE A 541 29.96 23.29 25.75
CA PHE A 541 31.13 22.43 25.54
C PHE A 541 31.06 21.13 26.33
N TRP A 542 31.76 20.10 25.87
CA TRP A 542 31.90 18.83 26.60
C TRP A 542 32.95 18.96 27.70
N LYS A 543 32.57 18.63 28.94
CA LYS A 543 33.49 18.64 30.09
C LYS A 543 34.26 17.33 30.20
N ALA A 544 33.57 16.24 29.91
CA ALA A 544 34.08 14.88 29.77
C ALA A 544 33.07 14.07 28.93
N PRO A 545 33.42 12.87 28.41
CA PRO A 545 32.44 11.98 27.80
C PRO A 545 31.24 11.76 28.75
N GLY A 546 30.01 11.95 28.26
CA GLY A 546 28.80 11.82 29.08
C GLY A 546 28.46 13.03 29.96
N ARG A 547 29.30 14.09 30.01
CA ARG A 547 29.05 15.32 30.78
C ARG A 547 29.14 16.56 29.91
N LEU A 548 27.99 17.19 29.69
CA LEU A 548 27.81 18.34 28.83
C LEU A 548 27.60 19.62 29.65
N ALA A 549 28.45 20.63 29.44
CA ALA A 549 28.23 21.96 29.99
C ALA A 549 27.50 22.84 28.95
N VAL A 550 26.31 23.34 29.28
CA VAL A 550 25.52 24.23 28.40
C VAL A 550 25.74 25.72 28.67
N SER A 551 26.62 26.04 29.62
CA SER A 551 27.22 27.35 29.86
C SER A 551 28.60 27.16 30.53
N SER A 552 29.46 28.18 30.51
CA SER A 552 30.82 28.10 31.07
C SER A 552 30.99 28.90 32.37
N ASN A 553 32.18 28.82 32.97
CA ASN A 553 32.58 29.54 34.17
C ASN A 553 32.99 31.01 33.91
N ALA A 554 32.51 31.60 32.83
CA ALA A 554 32.73 32.99 32.46
C ALA A 554 31.42 33.78 32.47
N ASN A 555 31.49 35.08 32.76
CA ASN A 555 30.34 35.96 32.65
C ASN A 555 29.78 35.95 31.22
N ASP A 556 28.46 36.12 31.07
CA ASP A 556 27.80 36.25 29.76
C ASP A 556 27.98 35.02 28.84
N SER A 557 28.05 33.82 29.43
CA SER A 557 28.35 32.56 28.75
C SER A 557 27.11 31.70 28.42
N ALA A 558 26.08 32.29 27.81
CA ALA A 558 24.91 31.52 27.35
C ALA A 558 25.26 30.48 26.28
N GLY A 559 24.59 29.33 26.32
CA GLY A 559 24.78 28.23 25.37
C GLY A 559 23.55 27.34 25.24
N SER A 560 23.56 26.48 24.24
CA SER A 560 22.55 25.43 24.06
C SER A 560 23.16 24.21 23.39
N ALA A 561 22.49 23.08 23.55
CA ALA A 561 22.85 21.84 22.89
C ALA A 561 21.59 21.07 22.55
N PHE A 562 21.45 20.67 21.28
CA PHE A 562 20.30 19.93 20.80
C PHE A 562 20.73 18.67 20.08
N THR A 563 19.91 17.65 20.12
CA THR A 563 20.14 16.43 19.35
C THR A 563 20.17 16.73 17.85
N THR A 564 20.98 15.99 17.09
CA THR A 564 21.04 16.08 15.62
C THR A 564 19.91 15.29 14.94
N ASN A 565 19.39 14.28 15.62
CA ASN A 565 18.18 13.55 15.24
C ASN A 565 16.94 14.15 15.93
N ALA A 566 15.79 14.07 15.27
CA ALA A 566 14.50 14.34 15.88
C ALA A 566 13.92 13.05 16.48
N TYR A 567 13.31 13.15 17.65
CA TYR A 567 12.72 12.03 18.39
C TYR A 567 11.20 12.16 18.43
N PRO A 568 10.43 11.07 18.49
CA PRO A 568 8.99 11.13 18.66
C PRO A 568 8.62 11.89 19.95
N VAL A 569 7.72 12.86 19.84
CA VAL A 569 7.28 13.68 20.99
C VAL A 569 5.76 13.85 21.07
N ALA A 570 5.01 13.42 20.06
CA ALA A 570 3.55 13.46 20.07
C ALA A 570 2.92 12.45 21.04
N GLY A 571 3.53 11.27 21.18
CA GLY A 571 3.13 10.26 22.16
C GLY A 571 3.60 10.57 23.59
N SER A 572 3.33 9.64 24.51
CA SER A 572 3.83 9.74 25.89
C SER A 572 5.34 9.47 25.91
N TRP A 573 6.08 10.21 26.74
CA TRP A 573 7.54 10.04 26.84
C TRP A 573 8.05 10.45 28.21
N THR A 574 9.22 9.95 28.59
CA THR A 574 9.93 10.32 29.82
C THR A 574 11.40 10.62 29.53
N ALA A 575 11.85 11.80 29.96
CA ALA A 575 13.24 12.22 29.99
C ALA A 575 13.78 12.11 31.42
N ASN A 576 14.92 11.44 31.62
CA ASN A 576 15.66 11.47 32.87
C ASN A 576 17.05 12.03 32.62
N PHE A 577 17.54 12.93 33.47
CA PHE A 577 18.91 13.41 33.40
C PHE A 577 19.38 13.89 34.76
N ASN A 578 20.70 13.87 34.95
CA ASN A 578 21.35 14.48 36.09
C ASN A 578 21.75 15.91 35.73
N TYR A 579 21.51 16.83 36.66
CA TYR A 579 21.94 18.22 36.57
C TYR A 579 22.88 18.52 37.73
N ASP A 580 23.96 19.25 37.45
CA ASP A 580 24.85 19.79 38.46
C ASP A 580 25.27 21.20 38.06
N ILE A 581 25.57 22.02 39.05
CA ILE A 581 26.17 23.33 38.84
C ILE A 581 27.64 23.25 39.22
N GLY A 582 28.51 23.45 38.22
CA GLY A 582 29.95 23.40 38.39
C GLY A 582 30.47 24.66 39.09
N LEU A 583 31.44 25.32 38.46
CA LEU A 583 31.89 26.62 38.97
C LEU A 583 30.78 27.67 38.79
N MET A 584 30.51 28.42 39.86
CA MET A 584 29.50 29.47 39.87
C MET A 584 29.95 30.68 40.67
N SER A 585 29.44 31.86 40.31
CA SER A 585 29.49 33.03 41.19
C SER A 585 28.60 32.84 42.42
N THR A 586 28.76 33.70 43.43
CA THR A 586 27.84 33.73 44.58
C THR A 586 27.00 34.99 44.52
N PRO A 587 25.72 34.90 44.09
CA PRO A 587 24.95 33.70 43.70
C PRO A 587 25.19 33.24 42.23
N PRO A 588 24.77 32.02 41.85
CA PRO A 588 24.85 31.52 40.47
C PRO A 588 23.98 32.32 39.50
N ALA A 589 24.35 32.32 38.22
CA ALA A 589 23.71 33.14 37.17
C ALA A 589 22.53 32.48 36.44
N ASP A 590 21.38 33.14 36.54
CA ASP A 590 20.11 32.94 35.81
C ASP A 590 19.47 31.54 35.80
N TYR A 591 19.68 30.70 34.78
CA TYR A 591 18.89 29.48 34.59
C TYR A 591 19.49 28.40 33.68
N VAL A 592 18.91 27.20 33.78
CA VAL A 592 19.02 26.08 32.82
C VAL A 592 17.64 25.67 32.31
N THR A 593 17.57 25.14 31.09
CA THR A 593 16.35 24.59 30.48
C THR A 593 16.52 23.17 29.96
N PHE A 594 15.44 22.39 30.03
CA PHE A 594 15.20 21.24 29.17
C PHE A 594 14.21 21.68 28.08
N THR A 595 14.52 21.39 26.82
CA THR A 595 13.85 22.02 25.68
C THR A 595 13.55 20.98 24.60
N VAL A 596 12.33 21.05 24.04
CA VAL A 596 11.85 20.25 22.90
C VAL A 596 11.41 21.22 21.80
N GLN A 597 11.98 21.12 20.60
CA GLN A 597 11.71 22.06 19.51
C GLN A 597 11.63 21.43 18.12
N GLY A 598 10.66 21.89 17.32
CA GLY A 598 10.48 21.49 15.92
C GLY A 598 11.24 22.35 14.90
N LEU A 599 12.21 23.17 15.34
CA LEU A 599 12.94 24.10 14.49
C LEU A 599 14.20 23.44 13.90
N THR A 600 15.38 23.72 14.45
CA THR A 600 16.67 23.21 13.97
C THR A 600 17.61 22.96 15.16
N PRO A 601 18.50 21.95 15.09
CA PRO A 601 19.52 21.73 16.13
C PRO A 601 20.46 22.93 16.33
N ALA A 602 20.56 23.82 15.35
CA ALA A 602 21.38 25.04 15.43
C ALA A 602 20.72 26.20 16.18
N ASN A 603 19.48 26.04 16.66
CA ASN A 603 18.77 27.09 17.37
C ASN A 603 19.45 27.42 18.71
N THR A 604 19.55 28.71 19.02
CA THR A 604 20.13 29.23 20.26
C THR A 604 19.08 29.68 21.28
N SER A 605 17.80 29.66 20.91
CA SER A 605 16.71 30.05 21.82
C SER A 605 16.49 29.01 22.92
N HIS A 606 16.46 29.48 24.17
CA HIS A 606 16.15 28.69 25.36
C HIS A 606 14.64 28.56 25.64
N THR A 607 13.83 29.33 24.93
CA THR A 607 12.35 29.32 24.97
C THR A 607 11.81 29.39 23.52
N PRO A 608 11.92 28.30 22.75
CA PRO A 608 11.61 28.29 21.33
C PRO A 608 10.13 28.55 21.03
N ASN A 609 9.88 29.10 19.84
CA ASN A 609 8.54 29.31 19.27
C ASN A 609 8.55 29.00 17.76
N PRO A 610 7.85 27.95 17.29
CA PRO A 610 7.16 26.96 18.11
C PRO A 610 8.14 26.13 18.95
N GLY A 611 7.72 25.73 20.15
CA GLY A 611 8.47 24.81 21.00
C GLY A 611 8.00 24.72 22.45
N PHE A 612 8.58 23.79 23.19
CA PHE A 612 8.33 23.54 24.60
C PHE A 612 9.63 23.66 25.40
N ALA A 613 9.59 24.28 26.58
CA ALA A 613 10.73 24.27 27.50
C ALA A 613 10.31 24.27 28.96
N LEU A 614 11.07 23.56 29.79
CA LEU A 614 11.05 23.68 31.24
C LEU A 614 12.30 24.43 31.68
N MET A 615 12.13 25.41 32.57
CA MET A 615 13.19 26.29 33.03
C MET A 615 13.31 26.23 34.55
N TRP A 616 14.50 25.87 35.03
CA TRP A 616 14.90 26.01 36.41
C TRP A 616 15.70 27.30 36.56
N ARG A 617 15.04 28.34 37.10
CA ARG A 617 15.63 29.67 37.24
C ARG A 617 16.02 29.92 38.68
N TYR A 618 17.29 30.23 38.91
CA TYR A 618 17.84 30.39 40.26
C TYR A 618 18.32 31.82 40.55
N TYR A 619 18.29 32.70 39.54
CA TYR A 619 18.52 34.14 39.71
C TYR A 619 17.51 34.96 38.90
N GLU A 620 16.71 35.77 39.58
CA GLU A 620 15.78 36.73 38.98
C GLU A 620 15.52 37.90 39.94
N GLY A 621 16.01 39.10 39.62
CA GLY A 621 15.82 40.27 40.48
C GLY A 621 16.39 40.07 41.89
N THR A 622 15.52 40.00 42.91
CA THR A 622 15.87 39.71 44.32
C THR A 622 15.71 38.23 44.70
N ILE A 623 15.17 37.39 43.83
CA ILE A 623 14.92 35.96 44.09
C ILE A 623 16.24 35.18 43.98
N ARG A 624 16.55 34.40 45.02
CA ARG A 624 17.76 33.56 45.15
C ARG A 624 17.41 32.13 45.57
N THR A 625 16.24 31.67 45.14
CA THR A 625 15.74 30.30 45.28
C THR A 625 15.45 29.76 43.88
N THR A 626 15.48 28.43 43.70
CA THR A 626 15.10 27.83 42.41
C THR A 626 13.60 27.98 42.17
N GLN A 627 13.24 28.61 41.05
CA GLN A 627 11.91 28.69 40.47
C GLN A 627 11.77 27.63 39.37
N LEU A 628 10.54 27.16 39.14
CA LEU A 628 10.21 26.30 38.00
C LEU A 628 9.20 27.01 37.10
N LYS A 629 9.53 27.13 35.81
CA LYS A 629 8.67 27.73 34.78
C LYS A 629 8.53 26.77 33.60
N MET A 630 7.38 26.77 32.96
CA MET A 630 7.12 26.09 31.68
C MET A 630 6.89 27.13 30.59
N TYR A 631 7.37 26.85 29.39
CA TYR A 631 7.13 27.64 28.19
C TYR A 631 6.52 26.76 27.10
N THR A 632 5.46 27.25 26.47
CA THR A 632 4.84 26.65 25.28
C THR A 632 4.66 27.74 24.21
N ASN A 633 5.26 27.57 23.04
CA ASN A 633 5.26 28.58 21.97
C ASN A 633 5.68 29.98 22.46
N GLY A 634 6.68 30.04 23.34
CA GLY A 634 7.16 31.28 23.98
C GLY A 634 6.25 31.86 25.08
N VAL A 635 5.10 31.26 25.38
CA VAL A 635 4.19 31.68 26.46
C VAL A 635 4.61 31.01 27.77
N MET A 636 4.76 31.80 28.84
CA MET A 636 5.25 31.34 30.14
C MET A 636 4.13 30.99 31.11
N VAL A 637 4.28 29.86 31.81
CA VAL A 637 3.50 29.44 32.97
C VAL A 637 4.44 29.22 34.15
N LEU A 638 4.22 29.94 35.26
CA LEU A 638 5.00 29.80 36.49
C LEU A 638 4.40 28.69 37.36
N ALA A 639 5.19 27.67 37.71
CA ALA A 639 4.76 26.63 38.65
C ALA A 639 4.98 27.08 40.11
N THR A 640 6.20 27.52 40.44
CA THR A 640 6.54 27.96 41.80
C THR A 640 7.70 28.95 41.79
N ASN A 641 7.70 29.86 42.77
CA ASN A 641 8.83 30.76 43.05
C ASN A 641 9.90 30.13 43.97
N ASN A 642 9.59 28.99 44.58
CA ASN A 642 10.50 28.27 45.46
C ASN A 642 10.23 26.76 45.35
N LEU A 643 11.22 26.02 44.83
CA LEU A 643 11.15 24.59 44.56
C LEU A 643 11.48 23.74 45.81
N ALA A 644 11.30 24.27 47.02
CA ALA A 644 11.61 23.60 48.27
C ALA A 644 10.97 22.19 48.35
N PRO A 645 11.69 21.17 48.86
CA PRO A 645 13.00 21.23 49.52
C PRO A 645 14.21 21.34 48.58
N VAL A 646 14.02 21.32 47.25
CA VAL A 646 15.10 21.46 46.27
C VAL A 646 15.53 22.93 46.15
N ASN A 647 16.83 23.18 46.12
CA ASN A 647 17.38 24.49 45.79
C ASN A 647 18.72 24.36 45.05
N LEU A 648 18.69 24.51 43.73
CA LEU A 648 19.89 24.43 42.87
C LEU A 648 20.90 25.55 43.18
N VAL A 649 20.50 26.63 43.86
CA VAL A 649 21.39 27.74 44.28
C VAL A 649 22.45 27.27 45.26
N THR A 650 22.12 26.31 46.13
CA THR A 650 23.05 25.82 47.16
C THR A 650 24.09 24.85 46.61
N GLY A 651 24.02 24.52 45.32
CA GLY A 651 24.89 23.55 44.66
C GLY A 651 24.53 22.10 45.01
N GLY A 652 25.20 21.17 44.34
CA GLY A 652 25.03 19.72 44.51
C GLY A 652 24.13 19.10 43.43
N PRO A 653 24.39 17.83 43.08
CA PRO A 653 23.72 17.16 41.98
C PRO A 653 22.23 16.98 42.24
N ALA A 654 21.44 17.20 41.20
CA ALA A 654 20.01 16.98 41.17
C ALA A 654 19.66 15.95 40.10
N ARG A 655 18.71 15.07 40.39
CA ARG A 655 18.08 14.20 39.39
C ARG A 655 16.80 14.86 38.90
N MET A 656 16.65 14.91 37.58
CA MET A 656 15.51 15.52 36.90
C MET A 656 14.76 14.44 36.12
N THR A 657 13.46 14.32 36.35
CA THR A 657 12.55 13.47 35.57
C THR A 657 11.45 14.34 34.99
N VAL A 658 11.24 14.27 33.68
CA VAL A 658 10.18 14.97 32.97
C VAL A 658 9.39 13.96 32.16
N SER A 659 8.09 13.82 32.44
CA SER A 659 7.21 12.87 31.77
C SER A 659 6.03 13.59 31.11
N HIS A 660 5.83 13.38 29.81
CA HIS A 660 4.64 13.80 29.09
C HIS A 660 3.66 12.63 28.95
N ASP A 661 2.41 12.85 29.32
CA ASP A 661 1.30 11.94 29.07
C ASP A 661 0.40 12.57 27.99
N ALA A 662 0.40 11.97 26.81
CA ALA A 662 -0.34 12.46 25.66
C ALA A 662 -1.87 12.32 25.83
N ALA A 663 -2.32 11.26 26.50
CA ALA A 663 -3.75 11.00 26.71
C ALA A 663 -4.33 11.96 27.74
N ALA A 664 -3.61 12.19 28.84
CA ALA A 664 -4.00 13.15 29.87
C ALA A 664 -3.67 14.61 29.51
N GLN A 665 -2.87 14.86 28.46
CA GLN A 665 -2.30 16.16 28.10
C GLN A 665 -1.59 16.83 29.28
N THR A 666 -0.74 16.06 29.99
CA THR A 666 0.00 16.56 31.15
C THR A 666 1.51 16.44 30.97
N VAL A 667 2.26 17.32 31.63
CA VAL A 667 3.70 17.17 31.85
C VAL A 667 3.98 17.15 33.35
N THR A 668 4.54 16.05 33.83
CA THR A 668 4.99 15.87 35.21
C THR A 668 6.49 16.11 35.30
N VAL A 669 6.92 16.95 36.23
CA VAL A 669 8.32 17.31 36.49
C VAL A 669 8.66 16.95 37.92
N ILE A 670 9.59 16.01 38.09
CA ILE A 670 10.16 15.64 39.39
C ILE A 670 11.60 16.15 39.43
N THR A 671 11.91 16.94 40.45
CA THR A 671 13.29 17.33 40.76
C THR A 671 13.65 16.78 42.13
N GLU A 672 14.77 16.09 42.21
CA GLU A 672 15.28 15.46 43.43
C GLU A 672 16.70 15.94 43.73
N GLN A 673 16.94 16.36 44.97
CA GLN A 673 18.27 16.59 45.54
C GLN A 673 18.38 15.83 46.87
N ALA A 674 19.56 15.78 47.47
CA ALA A 674 19.77 15.12 48.78
C ALA A 674 18.82 15.62 49.90
N ALA A 675 18.31 16.85 49.79
CA ALA A 675 17.35 17.43 50.73
C ALA A 675 15.90 16.91 50.57
N GLY A 676 15.59 16.23 49.45
CA GLY A 676 14.27 15.68 49.13
C GLY A 676 13.88 15.89 47.65
N ALA A 677 12.71 15.37 47.29
CA ALA A 677 12.13 15.50 45.95
C ALA A 677 10.88 16.39 45.94
N VAL A 678 10.59 16.99 44.79
CA VAL A 678 9.36 17.75 44.55
C VAL A 678 8.79 17.43 43.18
N THR A 679 7.47 17.26 43.11
CA THR A 679 6.72 16.93 41.89
C THR A 679 5.81 18.09 41.51
N ASN A 680 5.86 18.52 40.25
CA ASN A 680 4.97 19.52 39.67
C ASN A 680 4.28 18.93 38.44
N VAL A 681 2.98 19.20 38.28
CA VAL A 681 2.20 18.71 37.12
C VAL A 681 1.63 19.92 36.38
N PHE A 682 1.92 20.01 35.08
CA PHE A 682 1.33 20.98 34.16
C PHE A 682 0.23 20.29 33.34
N SER A 683 -0.96 20.87 33.28
CA SER A 683 -2.10 20.36 32.49
C SER A 683 -2.29 21.13 31.19
N GLY A 684 -2.99 20.53 30.22
CA GLY A 684 -3.31 21.17 28.93
C GLY A 684 -2.10 21.30 28.01
N VAL A 685 -1.09 20.45 28.19
CA VAL A 685 0.12 20.46 27.36
C VAL A 685 -0.08 19.45 26.23
N ASN A 686 -0.28 19.96 25.01
CA ASN A 686 -0.23 19.16 23.79
C ASN A 686 1.14 19.36 23.13
N MET A 687 2.02 18.36 23.23
CA MET A 687 3.40 18.48 22.78
C MET A 687 3.51 18.68 21.26
N GLN A 688 2.70 17.97 20.46
CA GLN A 688 2.69 18.13 19.00
C GLN A 688 2.29 19.54 18.58
N ALA A 689 1.26 20.11 19.20
CA ALA A 689 0.82 21.48 18.96
C ALA A 689 1.86 22.51 19.44
N ALA A 690 2.54 22.23 20.56
CA ALA A 690 3.60 23.09 21.08
C ALA A 690 4.85 23.09 20.20
N VAL A 691 5.20 22.00 19.50
CA VAL A 691 6.43 21.94 18.68
C VAL A 691 6.16 22.08 17.17
N GLY A 692 4.91 21.91 16.73
CA GLY A 692 4.50 21.96 15.33
C GLY A 692 4.83 20.71 14.52
N ALA A 693 5.12 19.58 15.18
CA ALA A 693 5.56 18.33 14.54
C ALA A 693 5.34 17.10 15.46
N THR A 694 5.32 15.90 14.88
CA THR A 694 5.22 14.62 15.62
C THR A 694 6.55 14.15 16.20
N SER A 695 7.66 14.63 15.64
CA SER A 695 9.03 14.47 16.17
C SER A 695 9.72 15.83 16.33
N ALA A 696 10.64 15.94 17.27
CA ALA A 696 11.33 17.19 17.61
C ALA A 696 12.76 16.95 18.09
N PHE A 697 13.59 17.99 18.01
CA PHE A 697 14.92 17.99 18.61
C PHE A 697 14.81 18.23 20.10
N ILE A 698 15.51 17.43 20.89
CA ILE A 698 15.51 17.51 22.35
C ILE A 698 16.85 18.07 22.77
N GLY A 699 16.88 18.87 23.82
CA GLY A 699 18.13 19.41 24.29
C GLY A 699 18.03 20.27 25.52
N PHE A 700 19.11 20.98 25.75
CA PHE A 700 19.31 21.80 26.93
C PHE A 700 19.77 23.19 26.56
N GLY A 701 19.38 24.14 27.38
CA GLY A 701 19.72 25.54 27.23
C GLY A 701 20.20 26.14 28.54
N ALA A 702 21.04 27.17 28.48
CA ALA A 702 21.35 27.99 29.63
C ALA A 702 21.63 29.44 29.22
N TYR A 703 21.26 30.35 30.10
CA TYR A 703 21.60 31.76 30.01
C TYR A 703 22.29 32.17 31.29
N THR A 704 23.27 33.06 31.17
CA THR A 704 23.99 33.65 32.29
C THR A 704 24.24 35.12 31.95
N GLY A 705 23.60 36.07 32.62
CA GLY A 705 23.80 37.51 32.40
C GLY A 705 24.58 38.17 33.55
N GLY A 706 25.70 38.84 33.24
CA GLY A 706 26.55 39.60 34.16
C GLY A 706 27.33 38.81 35.22
N LEU A 707 26.86 37.60 35.55
CA LEU A 707 27.45 36.62 36.45
C LEU A 707 27.68 35.29 35.69
N TYR A 708 28.18 34.25 36.37
CA TYR A 708 28.40 32.94 35.74
C TYR A 708 27.84 31.77 36.56
N ALA A 709 27.42 30.74 35.83
CA ALA A 709 27.07 29.43 36.34
C ALA A 709 27.41 28.42 35.24
N GLU A 710 28.24 27.44 35.57
CA GLU A 710 28.55 26.33 34.67
C GLU A 710 27.47 25.25 34.81
N ASN A 711 26.45 25.26 33.94
CA ASN A 711 25.32 24.34 33.99
C ASN A 711 25.70 23.02 33.31
N ILE A 712 25.80 21.95 34.09
CA ILE A 712 26.28 20.64 33.63
C ILE A 712 25.12 19.65 33.62
N VAL A 713 24.96 18.92 32.52
CA VAL A 713 23.98 17.84 32.36
C VAL A 713 24.73 16.53 32.08
N SER A 714 24.30 15.44 32.73
CA SER A 714 24.81 14.09 32.49
C SER A 714 23.70 13.04 32.51
N ASP A 715 24.01 11.83 32.05
CA ASP A 715 23.15 10.65 32.17
C ASP A 715 21.72 10.83 31.61
N LEU A 716 21.61 11.49 30.45
CA LEU A 716 20.33 11.64 29.76
C LEU A 716 19.84 10.27 29.24
N SER A 717 18.59 9.94 29.58
CA SER A 717 17.77 8.97 28.88
C SER A 717 16.50 9.65 28.36
N PHE A 718 16.01 9.25 27.19
CA PHE A 718 14.72 9.69 26.67
C PHE A 718 13.98 8.48 26.12
N THR A 719 12.92 8.08 26.81
CA THR A 719 12.13 6.89 26.48
C THR A 719 10.76 7.33 25.98
N THR A 720 10.41 6.93 24.77
CA THR A 720 9.09 7.18 24.18
C THR A 720 8.24 5.93 24.26
N THR A 721 7.00 6.05 24.72
CA THR A 721 5.97 5.10 24.32
C THR A 721 5.55 5.48 22.91
N PRO A 722 5.63 4.59 21.92
CA PRO A 722 5.02 4.84 20.62
C PRO A 722 3.58 5.34 20.84
N LEU A 723 3.10 6.25 20.00
CA LEU A 723 1.64 6.33 19.83
C LEU A 723 1.17 4.91 19.50
N ASP A 724 0.03 4.49 20.04
CA ASP A 724 -0.64 3.31 19.51
C ASP A 724 -0.81 3.57 18.02
N ASP A 725 0.11 2.98 17.24
CA ASP A 725 0.00 3.01 15.82
C ASP A 725 -1.14 2.04 15.54
N GLN A 726 -2.35 2.59 15.51
CA GLN A 726 -3.57 1.95 15.05
C GLN A 726 -3.46 1.53 13.57
N THR A 727 -2.25 1.42 13.01
CA THR A 727 -1.99 0.74 11.75
C THR A 727 -2.18 -0.75 11.97
N LEU A 728 -3.34 -1.22 11.54
CA LEU A 728 -3.64 -2.65 11.46
C LEU A 728 -2.55 -3.36 10.66
N PRO A 729 -2.10 -4.56 11.09
CA PRO A 729 -0.99 -5.26 10.45
C PRO A 729 -1.33 -5.63 9.01
N ALA A 730 -0.29 -5.77 8.18
CA ALA A 730 -0.44 -6.42 6.88
C ALA A 730 -1.00 -7.83 7.07
N PHE A 731 -1.76 -8.33 6.10
CA PHE A 731 -2.27 -9.70 6.15
C PHE A 731 -2.11 -10.43 4.82
N VAL A 732 -1.85 -11.73 4.91
CA VAL A 732 -1.85 -12.64 3.75
C VAL A 732 -3.08 -13.52 3.84
N ALA A 733 -3.80 -13.67 2.75
CA ALA A 733 -4.99 -14.50 2.64
C ALA A 733 -4.91 -15.37 1.39
N PHE A 734 -5.87 -16.27 1.25
CA PHE A 734 -6.04 -17.13 0.08
C PHE A 734 -7.49 -17.08 -0.36
N ASP A 735 -7.75 -17.07 -1.67
CA ASP A 735 -9.11 -17.19 -2.20
C ASP A 735 -9.71 -18.57 -1.82
N THR A 736 -8.90 -19.63 -1.77
CA THR A 736 -9.34 -20.97 -1.37
C THR A 736 -8.28 -21.65 -0.51
N VAL A 737 -8.71 -22.27 0.59
CA VAL A 737 -7.84 -23.05 1.49
C VAL A 737 -8.46 -24.44 1.66
N GLY A 738 -7.68 -25.47 1.37
CA GLY A 738 -8.09 -26.86 1.53
C GLY A 738 -6.96 -27.70 2.13
N GLY A 739 -7.27 -28.59 3.04
CA GLY A 739 -6.26 -29.42 3.69
C GLY A 739 -6.83 -30.22 4.83
N SER A 740 -5.98 -31.03 5.46
CA SER A 740 -6.34 -31.85 6.62
C SER A 740 -5.38 -31.60 7.77
N GLY A 741 -5.91 -31.44 8.98
CA GLY A 741 -5.11 -31.25 10.20
C GLY A 741 -4.97 -29.80 10.62
N THR A 742 -3.96 -29.52 11.45
CA THR A 742 -3.74 -28.20 12.03
C THR A 742 -2.84 -27.36 11.13
N LEU A 743 -3.32 -26.19 10.73
CA LEU A 743 -2.50 -25.13 10.13
C LEU A 743 -1.88 -24.27 11.23
N ILE A 744 -0.61 -23.92 11.12
CA ILE A 744 0.10 -23.09 12.12
C ILE A 744 0.41 -21.73 11.52
N LYS A 745 0.14 -20.64 12.27
CA LYS A 745 0.44 -19.27 11.86
C LYS A 745 1.50 -18.62 12.77
N ARG A 746 2.58 -18.09 12.17
CA ARG A 746 3.71 -17.39 12.81
C ARG A 746 4.08 -16.08 12.09
N GLY A 747 4.93 -15.26 12.70
CA GLY A 747 5.40 -13.98 12.15
C GLY A 747 4.43 -12.82 12.39
N THR A 748 4.87 -11.59 12.11
CA THR A 748 4.18 -10.35 12.50
C THR A 748 2.97 -9.97 11.64
N ALA A 749 2.86 -10.45 10.39
CA ALA A 749 1.70 -10.18 9.54
C ALA A 749 0.54 -11.12 9.91
N ALA A 750 -0.71 -10.69 9.76
CA ALA A 750 -1.88 -11.51 10.07
C ALA A 750 -2.20 -12.53 8.96
N LEU A 751 -2.96 -13.56 9.31
CA LEU A 751 -3.61 -14.44 8.33
C LEU A 751 -5.03 -13.94 8.07
N GLY A 752 -5.36 -13.62 6.82
CA GLY A 752 -6.70 -13.25 6.42
C GLY A 752 -7.54 -14.48 6.06
N LEU A 753 -8.69 -14.62 6.70
CA LEU A 753 -9.75 -15.55 6.33
C LEU A 753 -10.84 -14.72 5.63
N MET A 754 -10.68 -14.56 4.31
CA MET A 754 -11.49 -13.68 3.47
C MET A 754 -12.73 -14.38 2.85
N GLY A 755 -13.06 -15.59 3.33
CA GLY A 755 -13.92 -16.57 2.66
C GLY A 755 -15.26 -16.04 2.12
N ASP A 756 -15.84 -16.77 1.19
CA ASP A 756 -17.17 -16.48 0.64
C ASP A 756 -18.04 -17.76 0.59
N HIS A 757 -19.31 -17.63 0.20
CA HIS A 757 -20.23 -18.78 0.11
C HIS A 757 -19.73 -19.92 -0.79
N ASP A 758 -18.86 -19.63 -1.76
CA ASP A 758 -18.31 -20.62 -2.69
C ASP A 758 -16.97 -21.19 -2.22
N ARG A 759 -16.34 -20.55 -1.23
CA ARG A 759 -14.97 -20.81 -0.77
C ARG A 759 -14.91 -20.78 0.76
N PRO A 760 -15.56 -21.75 1.44
CA PRO A 760 -15.67 -21.73 2.89
C PRO A 760 -14.32 -22.02 3.57
N THR A 761 -14.01 -21.25 4.60
CA THR A 761 -12.92 -21.51 5.57
C THR A 761 -13.41 -22.23 6.83
N SER A 762 -14.71 -22.55 6.87
CA SER A 762 -15.43 -23.08 8.03
C SER A 762 -14.94 -24.44 8.52
N ASN A 763 -14.11 -25.15 7.76
CA ASN A 763 -13.51 -26.44 8.10
C ASN A 763 -12.05 -26.34 8.57
N LEU A 764 -11.46 -25.14 8.61
CA LEU A 764 -10.05 -24.97 8.98
C LEU A 764 -9.84 -25.10 10.50
N VAL A 765 -8.77 -25.79 10.88
CA VAL A 765 -8.26 -25.89 12.25
C VAL A 765 -6.94 -25.14 12.31
N LEU A 766 -6.87 -24.10 13.13
CA LEU A 766 -5.76 -23.15 13.16
C LEU A 766 -5.13 -23.07 14.55
N ARG A 767 -3.80 -23.20 14.62
CA ARG A 767 -2.99 -22.80 15.77
C ARG A 767 -2.31 -21.47 15.49
N LEU A 768 -2.69 -20.44 16.25
CA LEU A 768 -2.23 -19.07 16.06
C LEU A 768 -1.12 -18.75 17.07
N GLU A 769 0.14 -18.87 16.64
CA GLU A 769 1.28 -18.63 17.53
C GLU A 769 1.67 -17.15 17.58
N GLN A 770 1.60 -16.44 16.44
CA GLN A 770 1.95 -15.01 16.32
C GLN A 770 1.19 -14.30 15.18
N GLY A 771 1.07 -12.97 15.25
CA GLY A 771 0.68 -12.08 14.14
C GLY A 771 -0.81 -11.90 13.90
N GLY A 772 -1.67 -12.63 14.60
CA GLY A 772 -3.12 -12.41 14.56
C GLY A 772 -3.86 -12.94 13.33
N LEU A 773 -5.16 -12.65 13.28
CA LEU A 773 -6.10 -13.02 12.23
C LEU A 773 -6.88 -11.81 11.74
N VAL A 774 -7.20 -11.78 10.45
CA VAL A 774 -8.19 -10.86 9.88
C VAL A 774 -9.36 -11.68 9.38
N LEU A 775 -10.57 -11.42 9.89
CA LEU A 775 -11.79 -12.08 9.44
C LEU A 775 -12.59 -11.13 8.56
N GLY A 776 -12.86 -11.53 7.32
CA GLY A 776 -13.70 -10.78 6.39
C GLY A 776 -14.47 -11.74 5.50
N LYS A 777 -15.75 -11.48 5.22
CA LYS A 777 -16.54 -12.31 4.28
C LYS A 777 -16.75 -11.59 2.97
N ALA A 778 -15.90 -11.88 1.98
CA ALA A 778 -15.86 -11.11 0.75
C ALA A 778 -17.20 -11.07 0.00
N SER A 779 -18.02 -12.14 0.01
CA SER A 779 -19.36 -12.13 -0.62
C SER A 779 -20.41 -11.29 0.11
N ASP A 780 -20.23 -11.08 1.40
CA ASP A 780 -21.16 -10.32 2.24
C ASP A 780 -20.85 -8.81 2.17
N GLU A 781 -19.60 -8.46 1.87
CA GLU A 781 -19.18 -7.08 1.66
C GLU A 781 -19.82 -6.50 0.38
N PRO A 782 -20.42 -5.30 0.45
CA PRO A 782 -20.93 -4.62 -0.73
C PRO A 782 -19.84 -4.43 -1.79
N LEU A 783 -20.17 -4.61 -3.07
CA LEU A 783 -19.21 -4.45 -4.16
C LEU A 783 -18.99 -2.97 -4.48
N SER A 784 -17.75 -2.60 -4.82
CA SER A 784 -17.38 -1.27 -5.32
C SER A 784 -16.33 -1.33 -6.42
N SER A 785 -16.11 -0.22 -7.14
CA SER A 785 -15.01 -0.10 -8.10
C SER A 785 -13.66 0.26 -7.46
N VAL A 786 -13.60 0.52 -6.14
CA VAL A 786 -12.39 0.94 -5.42
C VAL A 786 -11.25 -0.07 -5.55
N ASN A 787 -11.56 -1.36 -5.48
CA ASN A 787 -10.58 -2.44 -5.61
C ASN A 787 -10.15 -2.71 -7.08
N GLY A 788 -10.64 -1.93 -8.04
CA GLY A 788 -10.17 -1.85 -9.43
C GLY A 788 -9.73 -3.18 -10.05
N ALA A 789 -8.47 -3.26 -10.50
CA ALA A 789 -7.90 -4.44 -11.15
C ALA A 789 -7.87 -5.75 -10.31
N SER A 790 -8.13 -5.69 -9.01
CA SER A 790 -8.11 -6.86 -8.11
C SER A 790 -9.49 -7.54 -7.97
N ASP A 791 -10.57 -6.76 -8.01
CA ASP A 791 -11.96 -7.24 -7.89
C ASP A 791 -12.68 -7.27 -9.24
N TRP A 792 -12.05 -6.81 -10.32
CA TRP A 792 -12.64 -6.72 -11.64
C TRP A 792 -11.81 -7.46 -12.70
N ILE A 793 -12.51 -8.20 -13.56
CA ILE A 793 -12.00 -9.00 -14.66
C ILE A 793 -12.41 -8.32 -15.96
N PHE A 794 -11.41 -7.92 -16.75
CA PHE A 794 -11.62 -7.22 -18.01
C PHE A 794 -11.51 -8.18 -19.19
N SER A 795 -12.25 -7.90 -20.26
CA SER A 795 -12.26 -8.74 -21.46
C SER A 795 -11.12 -8.49 -22.44
N ASP A 796 -10.46 -7.35 -22.35
CA ASP A 796 -9.39 -6.95 -23.26
C ASP A 796 -8.25 -6.27 -22.49
N LYS A 797 -7.02 -6.55 -22.92
CA LYS A 797 -5.79 -6.07 -22.29
C LYS A 797 -5.60 -4.56 -22.28
N ARG A 798 -6.43 -3.80 -23.00
CA ARG A 798 -6.40 -2.33 -23.05
C ARG A 798 -7.39 -1.70 -22.05
N LEU A 799 -8.21 -2.51 -21.42
CA LEU A 799 -9.13 -2.12 -20.36
C LEU A 799 -8.45 -2.29 -18.99
N GLY A 800 -9.09 -1.76 -17.94
CA GLY A 800 -8.55 -1.83 -16.57
C GLY A 800 -9.34 -0.96 -15.59
N GLY A 801 -8.99 -1.00 -14.31
CA GLY A 801 -9.64 -0.18 -13.29
C GLY A 801 -8.67 0.34 -12.23
N CYS A 802 -8.79 1.62 -11.88
CA CYS A 802 -7.97 2.37 -10.91
C CYS A 802 -8.79 3.49 -10.28
N ASP A 803 -8.48 3.86 -9.02
CA ASP A 803 -9.08 5.00 -8.32
C ASP A 803 -10.58 5.09 -8.54
N ASP A 804 -11.22 3.95 -8.25
CA ASP A 804 -12.65 3.84 -8.31
C ASP A 804 -13.26 4.08 -9.71
N THR A 805 -12.44 3.93 -10.76
CA THR A 805 -12.81 4.13 -12.17
C THR A 805 -12.43 2.91 -13.00
N LEU A 806 -13.38 2.39 -13.78
CA LEU A 806 -13.24 1.26 -14.68
C LEU A 806 -13.29 1.73 -16.13
N LYS A 807 -12.23 1.45 -16.90
CA LYS A 807 -12.23 1.55 -18.37
C LYS A 807 -12.97 0.35 -18.93
N ILE A 808 -14.14 0.58 -19.51
CA ILE A 808 -14.93 -0.48 -20.15
C ILE A 808 -14.91 -0.38 -21.68
N CYS A 809 -14.39 0.71 -22.25
CA CYS A 809 -14.20 0.87 -23.69
C CYS A 809 -12.87 1.57 -24.01
N GLU A 810 -12.11 0.98 -24.93
CA GLU A 810 -10.90 1.57 -25.51
C GLU A 810 -11.24 2.49 -26.68
N TYR A 811 -10.39 3.50 -26.96
CA TYR A 811 -10.56 4.40 -28.09
C TYR A 811 -10.40 3.68 -29.44
N GLN A 812 -11.46 2.97 -29.84
CA GLN A 812 -11.49 2.10 -31.00
C GLN A 812 -12.92 1.98 -31.54
N SER A 813 -13.06 1.82 -32.86
CA SER A 813 -14.30 1.41 -33.51
C SER A 813 -14.42 -0.12 -33.60
N TYR A 814 -15.66 -0.63 -33.59
CA TYR A 814 -15.96 -2.06 -33.56
C TYR A 814 -15.37 -2.77 -32.34
N PHE A 815 -15.48 -2.13 -31.18
CA PHE A 815 -14.94 -2.64 -29.91
C PHE A 815 -16.07 -3.15 -29.01
N THR A 816 -15.83 -4.28 -28.35
CA THR A 816 -16.63 -4.73 -27.20
C THR A 816 -15.72 -4.88 -26.00
N GLY A 817 -16.09 -4.24 -24.89
CA GLY A 817 -15.41 -4.42 -23.62
C GLY A 817 -16.38 -4.82 -22.52
N THR A 818 -15.90 -5.60 -21.56
CA THR A 818 -16.59 -5.84 -20.29
C THR A 818 -15.63 -5.67 -19.12
N ALA A 819 -16.18 -5.24 -17.99
CA ALA A 819 -15.57 -5.33 -16.68
C ALA A 819 -16.54 -6.12 -15.79
N MET A 820 -16.16 -7.32 -15.35
CA MET A 820 -17.00 -8.21 -14.54
C MET A 820 -16.36 -8.43 -13.17
N SER A 821 -17.14 -8.49 -12.10
CA SER A 821 -16.61 -8.72 -10.76
C SER A 821 -15.95 -10.11 -10.64
N ALA A 822 -14.91 -10.21 -9.83
CA ALA A 822 -14.19 -11.46 -9.54
C ALA A 822 -14.89 -12.31 -8.47
N ARG A 823 -15.84 -11.71 -7.76
CA ARG A 823 -16.69 -12.33 -6.74
C ARG A 823 -18.16 -12.01 -6.98
N ARG A 824 -19.03 -12.85 -6.42
CA ARG A 824 -20.48 -12.64 -6.44
C ARG A 824 -20.89 -11.71 -5.30
N MET A 825 -21.97 -10.96 -5.51
CA MET A 825 -22.66 -10.21 -4.46
C MET A 825 -24.05 -10.80 -4.22
N ARG A 826 -24.60 -10.57 -3.03
CA ARG A 826 -25.98 -10.94 -2.72
C ARG A 826 -26.96 -10.05 -3.49
N ILE A 827 -27.95 -10.67 -4.14
CA ILE A 827 -28.98 -9.98 -4.95
C ILE A 827 -30.42 -10.29 -4.52
N GLY A 828 -30.63 -11.30 -3.67
CA GLY A 828 -31.95 -11.71 -3.18
C GLY A 828 -32.54 -10.80 -2.09
N VAL A 829 -31.89 -9.68 -1.77
CA VAL A 829 -32.30 -8.69 -0.76
C VAL A 829 -32.42 -7.31 -1.42
N PRO A 830 -33.10 -6.33 -0.80
CA PRO A 830 -33.11 -4.97 -1.32
C PRO A 830 -31.70 -4.37 -1.36
N TRP A 831 -31.36 -3.74 -2.49
CA TRP A 831 -30.05 -3.09 -2.67
C TRP A 831 -30.14 -1.90 -3.60
N THR A 832 -29.20 -0.96 -3.43
CA THR A 832 -29.00 0.20 -4.29
C THR A 832 -27.60 0.16 -4.87
N ALA A 833 -27.46 0.31 -6.19
CA ALA A 833 -26.19 0.44 -6.87
C ALA A 833 -26.06 1.82 -7.51
N THR A 834 -25.03 2.59 -7.14
CA THR A 834 -24.74 3.91 -7.73
C THR A 834 -23.50 3.83 -8.61
N PHE A 835 -23.41 4.64 -9.66
CA PHE A 835 -22.20 4.84 -10.46
C PHE A 835 -22.30 6.10 -11.33
N LYS A 836 -21.17 6.53 -11.88
CA LYS A 836 -21.05 7.60 -12.87
C LYS A 836 -20.54 7.04 -14.19
N LEU A 837 -21.05 7.56 -15.31
CA LEU A 837 -20.54 7.27 -16.65
C LEU A 837 -19.91 8.54 -17.23
N ALA A 838 -18.70 8.40 -17.76
CA ALA A 838 -18.04 9.43 -18.56
C ALA A 838 -17.66 8.87 -19.93
N ILE A 839 -17.82 9.70 -20.96
CA ILE A 839 -17.25 9.44 -22.29
C ILE A 839 -15.92 10.19 -22.37
N GLY A 840 -14.85 9.46 -22.62
CA GLY A 840 -13.50 10.00 -22.80
C GLY A 840 -13.28 10.54 -24.21
N LYS A 841 -12.13 10.21 -24.82
CA LYS A 841 -11.83 10.62 -26.19
C LYS A 841 -12.87 10.05 -27.16
N SER A 842 -13.41 10.85 -28.09
CA SER A 842 -14.40 10.40 -29.09
C SER A 842 -14.28 11.15 -30.42
N THR A 843 -14.66 10.53 -31.53
CA THR A 843 -14.58 11.12 -32.90
C THR A 843 -15.71 12.08 -33.27
N THR A 844 -16.79 12.22 -32.48
CA THR A 844 -17.75 13.37 -32.38
C THR A 844 -19.15 12.93 -31.92
N GLN A 845 -19.62 11.75 -32.34
CA GLN A 845 -20.89 11.17 -31.88
C GLN A 845 -20.62 9.92 -31.03
N PRO A 846 -21.06 9.88 -29.76
CA PRO A 846 -20.91 8.69 -28.95
C PRO A 846 -21.81 7.56 -29.49
N ALA A 847 -21.26 6.36 -29.60
CA ALA A 847 -21.95 5.16 -30.08
C ALA A 847 -21.36 3.89 -29.43
N ASP A 848 -22.11 2.85 -29.12
CA ASP A 848 -23.55 2.65 -29.37
C ASP A 848 -24.38 2.68 -28.08
N GLY A 849 -23.86 2.04 -27.03
CA GLY A 849 -24.49 1.96 -25.73
C GLY A 849 -23.54 1.42 -24.67
N PHE A 850 -24.04 1.38 -23.44
CA PHE A 850 -23.39 0.67 -22.34
C PHE A 850 -24.43 -0.13 -21.57
N SER A 851 -23.98 -1.14 -20.81
CA SER A 851 -24.84 -1.98 -20.00
C SER A 851 -24.33 -2.16 -18.56
N PHE A 852 -25.27 -2.41 -17.66
CA PHE A 852 -25.06 -2.98 -16.34
C PHE A 852 -25.76 -4.34 -16.31
N PHE A 853 -25.09 -5.39 -15.86
CA PHE A 853 -25.66 -6.73 -15.85
C PHE A 853 -25.23 -7.56 -14.64
N LEU A 854 -26.02 -8.60 -14.37
CA LEU A 854 -25.82 -9.61 -13.34
C LEU A 854 -25.78 -10.99 -14.00
N HIS A 855 -24.89 -11.89 -13.58
CA HIS A 855 -24.84 -13.24 -14.13
C HIS A 855 -24.26 -14.31 -13.18
N ASN A 856 -24.58 -15.58 -13.46
CA ASN A 856 -23.94 -16.77 -12.86
C ASN A 856 -23.35 -17.69 -13.94
N ALA A 857 -22.54 -17.10 -14.80
CA ALA A 857 -21.82 -17.77 -15.87
C ALA A 857 -20.30 -17.57 -15.71
N PRO A 858 -19.65 -18.21 -14.71
CA PRO A 858 -18.23 -18.00 -14.43
C PRO A 858 -17.32 -18.33 -15.62
N GLU A 859 -17.74 -19.25 -16.50
CA GLU A 859 -17.06 -19.55 -17.75
C GLU A 859 -17.03 -18.38 -18.75
N ARG A 860 -17.87 -17.37 -18.53
CA ARG A 860 -17.93 -16.12 -19.32
C ARG A 860 -17.19 -14.95 -18.69
N LEU A 861 -16.58 -15.11 -17.51
CA LEU A 861 -15.78 -14.05 -16.90
C LEU A 861 -14.64 -13.62 -17.82
N GLY A 862 -14.50 -12.31 -18.03
CA GLY A 862 -13.51 -11.74 -18.94
C GLY A 862 -13.76 -12.08 -20.42
N LEU A 863 -14.99 -12.46 -20.78
CA LEU A 863 -15.42 -12.52 -22.17
C LEU A 863 -16.35 -11.35 -22.49
N ALA A 864 -16.27 -10.89 -23.73
CA ALA A 864 -17.13 -9.85 -24.26
C ALA A 864 -17.69 -10.29 -25.61
N ALA A 865 -18.97 -10.06 -25.83
CA ALA A 865 -19.62 -10.30 -27.11
C ALA A 865 -20.64 -9.20 -27.42
N GLY A 866 -20.76 -8.86 -28.71
CA GLY A 866 -21.69 -7.84 -29.20
C GLY A 866 -21.06 -6.46 -29.27
N THR A 867 -20.54 -6.11 -30.45
CA THR A 867 -19.74 -4.90 -30.72
C THR A 867 -20.56 -3.63 -30.93
N THR A 868 -21.89 -3.69 -30.94
CA THR A 868 -22.72 -2.48 -31.16
C THR A 868 -23.63 -2.23 -29.97
N ALA A 869 -24.92 -2.00 -30.21
CA ALA A 869 -25.90 -1.84 -29.15
C ALA A 869 -25.91 -3.04 -28.19
N GLU A 870 -25.48 -4.25 -28.56
CA GLU A 870 -25.44 -5.38 -27.64
C GLU A 870 -24.60 -5.15 -26.37
N SER A 871 -23.67 -4.18 -26.40
CA SER A 871 -22.96 -3.63 -25.23
C SER A 871 -22.35 -4.68 -24.28
N GLY A 872 -21.68 -5.69 -24.83
CA GLY A 872 -20.93 -6.69 -24.05
C GLY A 872 -21.75 -7.77 -23.35
N PHE A 873 -23.08 -7.69 -23.33
CA PHE A 873 -23.97 -8.63 -22.61
C PHE A 873 -24.37 -9.87 -23.43
N ASN A 874 -24.13 -9.86 -24.74
CA ASN A 874 -24.68 -10.88 -25.63
C ASN A 874 -24.20 -12.30 -25.26
N ALA A 875 -25.11 -13.28 -25.29
CA ALA A 875 -24.83 -14.68 -25.06
C ALA A 875 -24.21 -15.03 -23.69
N ILE A 876 -24.41 -14.18 -22.67
CA ILE A 876 -24.12 -14.51 -21.27
C ILE A 876 -25.34 -15.25 -20.70
N PRO A 877 -25.29 -16.57 -20.44
CA PRO A 877 -26.42 -17.28 -19.89
C PRO A 877 -26.65 -16.94 -18.41
N LYS A 878 -27.81 -17.32 -17.86
CA LYS A 878 -28.14 -17.12 -16.42
C LYS A 878 -27.90 -15.69 -15.96
N SER A 879 -28.48 -14.74 -16.70
CA SER A 879 -28.14 -13.32 -16.59
C SER A 879 -29.35 -12.41 -16.71
N PHE A 880 -29.22 -11.24 -16.12
CA PHE A 880 -30.15 -10.11 -16.22
C PHE A 880 -29.37 -8.84 -16.52
N GLY A 881 -29.88 -7.93 -17.35
CA GLY A 881 -29.19 -6.68 -17.64
C GLY A 881 -30.09 -5.48 -17.89
N LEU A 882 -29.53 -4.29 -17.72
CA LEU A 882 -30.04 -3.01 -18.21
C LEU A 882 -29.04 -2.44 -19.23
N ARG A 883 -29.55 -1.91 -20.33
CA ARG A 883 -28.74 -1.23 -21.35
C ARG A 883 -29.27 0.16 -21.65
N TRP A 884 -28.36 1.13 -21.77
CA TRP A 884 -28.65 2.48 -22.27
C TRP A 884 -28.00 2.67 -23.64
N CYS A 885 -28.84 2.89 -24.67
CA CYS A 885 -28.39 3.19 -26.02
C CYS A 885 -28.38 4.70 -26.27
N PHE A 886 -27.26 5.26 -26.70
CA PHE A 886 -27.08 6.72 -26.87
C PHE A 886 -26.64 7.13 -28.27
N TYR A 887 -26.47 6.19 -29.20
CA TYR A 887 -26.14 6.53 -30.58
C TYR A 887 -27.31 7.24 -31.30
N PRO A 888 -27.10 8.46 -31.82
CA PRO A 888 -28.17 9.28 -32.40
C PRO A 888 -28.82 8.67 -33.66
N ASN A 889 -28.17 7.73 -34.34
CA ASN A 889 -28.69 7.13 -35.57
C ASN A 889 -29.38 5.76 -35.34
N HIS A 890 -29.64 5.38 -34.09
CA HIS A 890 -30.50 4.23 -33.81
C HIS A 890 -31.96 4.48 -34.24
N GLY A 891 -32.68 3.40 -34.57
CA GLY A 891 -34.12 3.46 -34.80
C GLY A 891 -34.91 3.81 -33.53
N ALA A 892 -36.13 4.32 -33.67
CA ALA A 892 -36.96 4.82 -32.57
C ALA A 892 -37.28 3.80 -31.46
N SER A 893 -37.14 2.50 -31.74
CA SER A 893 -37.31 1.44 -30.73
C SER A 893 -36.15 1.34 -29.74
N VAL A 894 -34.99 1.93 -30.03
CA VAL A 894 -33.73 1.80 -29.25
C VAL A 894 -33.09 3.15 -28.94
N LEU A 895 -33.32 4.17 -29.76
CA LEU A 895 -32.77 5.52 -29.61
C LEU A 895 -33.15 6.16 -28.27
N TYR A 896 -32.14 6.52 -27.46
CA TYR A 896 -32.27 7.14 -26.15
C TYR A 896 -33.17 6.38 -25.16
N LYS A 897 -33.09 5.04 -25.21
CA LYS A 897 -33.84 4.15 -24.34
C LYS A 897 -32.97 3.34 -23.41
N VAL A 898 -33.56 3.01 -22.26
CA VAL A 898 -33.12 1.97 -21.37
C VAL A 898 -34.02 0.74 -21.52
N ASN A 899 -33.42 -0.44 -21.64
CA ASN A 899 -34.11 -1.72 -21.88
C ASN A 899 -33.59 -2.82 -20.95
N VAL A 900 -34.45 -3.79 -20.65
CA VAL A 900 -34.10 -5.02 -19.93
C VAL A 900 -33.57 -6.09 -20.88
N GLY A 901 -32.61 -6.88 -20.42
CA GLY A 901 -32.14 -8.10 -21.07
C GLY A 901 -32.16 -9.30 -20.13
N ARG A 902 -32.35 -10.49 -20.69
CA ARG A 902 -32.33 -11.77 -19.97
C ARG A 902 -31.58 -12.83 -20.75
N ASN A 903 -30.83 -13.66 -20.04
CA ASN A 903 -30.09 -14.79 -20.62
C ASN A 903 -29.25 -14.40 -21.85
N GLY A 904 -28.62 -13.22 -21.79
CA GLY A 904 -27.76 -12.69 -22.84
C GLY A 904 -28.49 -12.10 -24.05
N VAL A 905 -29.79 -11.82 -23.95
CA VAL A 905 -30.61 -11.27 -25.04
C VAL A 905 -31.36 -10.02 -24.55
N TRP A 906 -31.32 -8.94 -25.34
CA TRP A 906 -32.02 -7.68 -25.05
C TRP A 906 -33.48 -7.71 -25.52
N ASP A 907 -34.41 -7.25 -24.69
CA ASP A 907 -35.82 -7.09 -25.05
C ASP A 907 -36.13 -5.62 -25.36
N SER A 908 -36.16 -5.28 -26.66
CA SER A 908 -36.47 -3.92 -27.11
C SER A 908 -37.90 -3.47 -26.75
N GLY A 909 -38.82 -4.40 -26.48
CA GLY A 909 -40.20 -4.11 -26.10
C GLY A 909 -40.33 -3.45 -24.73
N THR A 910 -39.32 -3.59 -23.87
CA THR A 910 -39.29 -2.98 -22.52
C THR A 910 -38.81 -1.53 -22.50
N GLY A 911 -38.52 -0.93 -23.66
CA GLY A 911 -37.76 0.31 -23.76
C GLY A 911 -38.46 1.53 -23.19
N GLN A 912 -37.86 2.13 -22.16
CA GLN A 912 -38.30 3.41 -21.59
C GLN A 912 -37.32 4.52 -21.98
N SER A 913 -37.84 5.72 -22.27
CA SER A 913 -37.00 6.89 -22.58
C SER A 913 -36.28 7.39 -21.34
N TYR A 914 -35.00 7.78 -21.48
CA TYR A 914 -34.23 8.46 -20.43
C TYR A 914 -34.03 9.96 -20.72
N LEU A 915 -34.70 10.52 -21.72
CA LEU A 915 -34.72 11.97 -21.94
C LEU A 915 -35.48 12.68 -20.79
N PRO A 916 -35.08 13.90 -20.39
CA PRO A 916 -34.14 14.81 -21.05
C PRO A 916 -32.66 14.64 -20.69
N VAL A 917 -32.29 13.65 -19.87
CA VAL A 917 -30.88 13.46 -19.45
C VAL A 917 -30.10 12.77 -20.56
N MET A 918 -29.37 13.52 -21.39
CA MET A 918 -28.57 12.92 -22.48
C MET A 918 -27.23 12.34 -21.98
N ILE A 919 -26.69 11.35 -22.69
CA ILE A 919 -25.32 10.86 -22.51
C ILE A 919 -24.48 11.45 -23.64
N THR A 920 -23.52 12.32 -23.32
CA THR A 920 -22.73 13.08 -24.32
C THR A 920 -21.28 13.25 -23.88
N ASN A 921 -20.37 13.41 -24.85
CA ASN A 921 -18.97 13.69 -24.58
C ASN A 921 -18.79 15.00 -23.78
N GLY A 922 -17.83 15.02 -22.86
CA GLY A 922 -17.46 16.19 -22.05
C GLY A 922 -18.24 16.37 -20.75
N PHE A 923 -19.17 15.47 -20.44
CA PHE A 923 -19.97 15.51 -19.21
C PHE A 923 -19.99 14.15 -18.51
N VAL A 924 -20.19 14.17 -17.20
CA VAL A 924 -20.36 12.98 -16.36
C VAL A 924 -21.84 12.81 -16.03
N THR A 925 -22.38 11.62 -16.22
CA THR A 925 -23.78 11.28 -15.89
C THR A 925 -23.81 10.34 -14.70
N ALA A 926 -24.59 10.66 -13.67
CA ALA A 926 -24.77 9.80 -12.50
C ALA A 926 -25.99 8.87 -12.64
N PHE A 927 -25.88 7.67 -12.10
CA PHE A 927 -26.89 6.61 -12.12
C PHE A 927 -27.11 6.05 -10.71
N SER A 928 -28.35 5.70 -10.40
CA SER A 928 -28.74 4.95 -9.20
C SER A 928 -29.75 3.88 -9.59
N LEU A 929 -29.41 2.61 -9.35
CA LEU A 929 -30.25 1.45 -9.59
C LEU A 929 -30.76 0.91 -8.25
N ARG A 930 -32.07 0.76 -8.10
CA ARG A 930 -32.70 0.26 -6.87
C ARG A 930 -33.50 -1.01 -7.15
N TYR A 931 -33.14 -2.12 -6.50
CA TYR A 931 -33.90 -3.36 -6.56
C TYR A 931 -34.73 -3.59 -5.30
N GLU A 932 -36.02 -3.88 -5.49
CA GLU A 932 -36.97 -4.20 -4.43
C GLU A 932 -37.58 -5.59 -4.69
N PRO A 933 -37.04 -6.67 -4.10
CA PRO A 933 -37.49 -8.04 -4.38
C PRO A 933 -38.96 -8.25 -4.01
N ALA A 934 -39.44 -7.66 -2.91
CA ALA A 934 -40.82 -7.78 -2.47
C ALA A 934 -41.83 -7.12 -3.43
N ALA A 935 -41.43 -6.01 -4.08
CA ALA A 935 -42.25 -5.33 -5.06
C ALA A 935 -42.06 -5.90 -6.49
N GLY A 936 -41.02 -6.70 -6.71
CA GLY A 936 -40.64 -7.18 -8.04
C GLY A 936 -40.24 -6.05 -8.98
N THR A 937 -39.61 -4.98 -8.44
CA THR A 937 -39.27 -3.78 -9.20
C THR A 937 -37.77 -3.51 -9.24
N LEU A 938 -37.29 -3.02 -10.38
CA LEU A 938 -35.97 -2.43 -10.54
C LEU A 938 -36.14 -1.01 -11.08
N THR A 939 -35.65 -0.01 -10.34
CA THR A 939 -35.74 1.39 -10.71
C THR A 939 -34.36 1.93 -11.09
N SER A 940 -34.26 2.58 -12.25
CA SER A 940 -33.09 3.31 -12.73
C SER A 940 -33.36 4.80 -12.63
N VAL A 941 -32.57 5.52 -11.83
CA VAL A 941 -32.53 6.98 -11.78
C VAL A 941 -31.26 7.45 -12.46
N MET A 942 -31.38 8.41 -13.38
CA MET A 942 -30.25 9.01 -14.09
C MET A 942 -30.31 10.52 -13.91
N SER A 943 -29.18 11.16 -13.62
CA SER A 943 -29.11 12.59 -13.33
C SER A 943 -27.87 13.27 -13.90
N ARG A 944 -28.03 14.51 -14.38
CA ARG A 944 -26.96 15.38 -14.89
C ARG A 944 -27.42 16.84 -14.91
N ASP A 945 -26.57 17.79 -14.51
CA ASP A 945 -26.84 19.24 -14.57
C ASP A 945 -28.20 19.66 -13.96
N GLY A 946 -28.61 19.01 -12.86
CA GLY A 946 -29.91 19.24 -12.22
C GLY A 946 -31.12 18.60 -12.93
N LEU A 947 -30.94 17.97 -14.10
CA LEU A 947 -31.95 17.14 -14.75
C LEU A 947 -31.95 15.74 -14.13
N ILE A 948 -33.15 15.16 -13.94
CA ILE A 948 -33.35 13.83 -13.38
C ILE A 948 -34.41 13.09 -14.21
N VAL A 949 -34.18 11.81 -14.49
CA VAL A 949 -35.16 10.90 -15.08
C VAL A 949 -35.22 9.59 -14.28
N THR A 950 -36.41 9.02 -14.14
CA THR A 950 -36.65 7.76 -13.42
C THR A 950 -37.37 6.77 -14.33
N ASN A 951 -36.81 5.58 -14.47
CA ASN A 951 -37.37 4.46 -15.21
C ASN A 951 -37.61 3.28 -14.27
N THR A 952 -38.84 2.78 -14.17
CA THR A 952 -39.20 1.66 -13.28
C THR A 952 -39.67 0.46 -14.09
N PHE A 953 -39.00 -0.67 -13.88
CA PHE A 953 -39.36 -1.96 -14.48
C PHE A 953 -40.04 -2.83 -13.43
N THR A 954 -41.14 -3.50 -13.81
CA THR A 954 -41.93 -4.40 -12.96
C THR A 954 -41.77 -5.85 -13.40
N GLY A 955 -42.17 -6.80 -12.54
CA GLY A 955 -42.06 -8.23 -12.83
C GLY A 955 -40.61 -8.74 -12.85
N ILE A 956 -39.72 -8.07 -12.10
CA ILE A 956 -38.30 -8.41 -12.03
C ILE A 956 -38.06 -9.38 -10.88
N ASN A 957 -37.54 -10.56 -11.19
CA ASN A 957 -37.10 -11.55 -10.21
C ASN A 957 -35.66 -11.94 -10.50
N LEU A 958 -34.72 -11.17 -9.94
CA LEU A 958 -33.29 -11.34 -10.23
C LEU A 958 -32.81 -12.74 -9.85
N ALA A 959 -33.27 -13.29 -8.73
CA ALA A 959 -32.85 -14.61 -8.28
C ALA A 959 -33.26 -15.72 -9.25
N ALA A 960 -34.45 -15.61 -9.86
CA ALA A 960 -34.87 -16.51 -10.92
C ALA A 960 -34.12 -16.24 -12.24
N ASP A 961 -33.92 -14.97 -12.61
CA ASP A 961 -33.27 -14.57 -13.86
C ASP A 961 -31.80 -15.04 -13.91
N VAL A 962 -31.07 -14.99 -12.78
CA VAL A 962 -29.67 -15.46 -12.68
C VAL A 962 -29.52 -16.85 -12.06
N GLN A 963 -30.64 -17.48 -11.66
CA GLN A 963 -30.72 -18.83 -11.08
C GLN A 963 -29.96 -19.03 -9.75
N ASP A 964 -29.78 -17.97 -8.96
CA ASP A 964 -29.17 -18.01 -7.63
C ASP A 964 -29.52 -16.72 -6.84
N THR A 965 -29.29 -16.70 -5.53
CA THR A 965 -29.46 -15.54 -4.65
C THR A 965 -28.24 -14.61 -4.59
N ALA A 966 -27.14 -15.02 -5.24
CA ALA A 966 -25.94 -14.21 -5.46
C ALA A 966 -25.56 -14.20 -6.95
N ALA A 967 -24.93 -13.12 -7.43
CA ALA A 967 -24.50 -12.99 -8.83
C ALA A 967 -23.22 -12.16 -8.98
N TYR A 968 -22.47 -12.41 -10.05
CA TYR A 968 -21.43 -11.50 -10.52
C TYR A 968 -22.08 -10.26 -11.14
N ILE A 969 -21.46 -9.09 -10.95
CA ILE A 969 -21.84 -7.85 -11.63
C ILE A 969 -20.94 -7.64 -12.84
N GLY A 970 -21.47 -7.06 -13.90
CA GLY A 970 -20.64 -6.55 -14.98
C GLY A 970 -21.14 -5.25 -15.58
N PHE A 971 -20.19 -4.51 -16.12
CA PHE A 971 -20.41 -3.42 -17.05
C PHE A 971 -19.96 -3.84 -18.44
N GLY A 972 -20.70 -3.44 -19.46
CA GLY A 972 -20.37 -3.74 -20.84
C GLY A 972 -20.44 -2.51 -21.74
N SER A 973 -19.59 -2.48 -22.75
CA SER A 973 -19.58 -1.49 -23.82
C SER A 973 -19.73 -2.14 -25.18
N GLY A 974 -20.23 -1.36 -26.14
CA GLY A 974 -20.17 -1.72 -27.55
C GLY A 974 -20.05 -0.45 -28.38
N THR A 975 -19.10 -0.44 -29.30
CA THR A 975 -18.89 0.65 -30.26
C THR A 975 -18.96 0.13 -31.68
N GLY A 976 -19.88 0.65 -32.49
CA GLY A 976 -19.91 0.41 -33.92
C GLY A 976 -18.82 1.20 -34.65
N GLY A 977 -19.18 1.92 -35.71
CA GLY A 977 -18.20 2.67 -36.53
C GLY A 977 -17.51 3.85 -35.83
N SER A 978 -17.96 4.28 -34.64
CA SER A 978 -17.39 5.42 -33.90
C SER A 978 -16.26 4.99 -32.98
N TYR A 979 -15.23 5.83 -32.84
CA TYR A 979 -14.21 5.68 -31.81
C TYR A 979 -14.68 6.40 -30.55
N GLN A 980 -14.65 5.71 -29.41
CA GLN A 980 -14.91 6.33 -28.11
C GLN A 980 -14.29 5.56 -26.96
N GLU A 981 -14.06 6.24 -25.85
CA GLU A 981 -13.77 5.62 -24.56
C GLU A 981 -14.96 5.77 -23.61
N LEU A 982 -15.14 4.78 -22.74
CA LEU A 982 -16.19 4.77 -21.71
C LEU A 982 -15.60 4.40 -20.37
N PHE A 983 -15.92 5.22 -19.37
CA PHE A 983 -15.50 5.06 -17.99
C PHE A 983 -16.70 4.95 -17.09
N VAL A 984 -16.66 3.96 -16.20
CA VAL A 984 -17.59 3.83 -15.10
C VAL A 984 -16.82 4.15 -13.84
N SER A 985 -17.21 5.18 -13.09
CA SER A 985 -16.58 5.53 -11.82
C SER A 985 -17.57 5.55 -10.67
N ASP A 986 -17.08 5.59 -9.43
CA ASP A 986 -17.91 5.74 -8.23
C ASP A 986 -18.97 4.64 -8.11
N PHE A 987 -18.62 3.42 -8.54
CA PHE A 987 -19.52 2.29 -8.41
C PHE A 987 -19.58 1.84 -6.96
N ARG A 988 -20.78 1.86 -6.37
CA ARG A 988 -21.05 1.40 -4.99
C ARG A 988 -22.32 0.60 -4.95
N VAL A 989 -22.31 -0.50 -4.20
CA VAL A 989 -23.52 -1.20 -3.78
C VAL A 989 -23.76 -0.89 -2.30
N ALA A 990 -25.02 -0.70 -1.93
CA ALA A 990 -25.46 -0.57 -0.55
C ALA A 990 -26.69 -1.47 -0.31
N TYR A 991 -26.77 -2.04 0.89
CA TYR A 991 -27.91 -2.83 1.36
C TYR A 991 -28.71 -2.02 2.38
N ASP A 992 -30.04 -2.14 2.36
CA ASP A 992 -30.92 -1.35 3.27
C ASP A 992 -30.86 -1.77 4.73
N THR A 993 -30.58 -3.04 4.96
CA THR A 993 -30.37 -3.63 6.28
C THR A 993 -29.13 -4.50 6.20
N PRO A 994 -28.26 -4.51 7.24
CA PRO A 994 -27.20 -5.50 7.33
C PRO A 994 -27.86 -6.87 7.21
N ALA A 995 -27.55 -7.57 6.12
CA ALA A 995 -28.25 -8.80 5.82
C ALA A 995 -28.03 -9.79 6.99
N ASP A 996 -29.14 -10.21 7.62
CA ASP A 996 -29.20 -10.87 8.93
C ASP A 996 -27.97 -11.67 9.40
N ALA A 997 -27.58 -11.37 10.65
CA ALA A 997 -26.56 -11.98 11.49
C ALA A 997 -26.78 -13.47 11.87
N GLY A 998 -27.51 -14.25 11.06
CA GLY A 998 -28.03 -15.56 11.44
C GLY A 998 -27.55 -16.76 10.61
N ALA A 999 -27.52 -16.63 9.28
CA ALA A 999 -27.59 -17.79 8.38
C ALA A 999 -26.32 -18.10 7.55
N GLY A 1000 -25.23 -17.34 7.73
CA GLY A 1000 -23.97 -17.59 7.03
C GLY A 1000 -23.15 -18.74 7.66
N PRO A 1001 -22.28 -19.41 6.88
CA PRO A 1001 -21.37 -20.43 7.41
C PRO A 1001 -20.40 -19.82 8.44
N ASP A 1002 -19.87 -20.64 9.34
CA ASP A 1002 -18.83 -20.23 10.30
C ASP A 1002 -17.56 -19.75 9.55
N ASP A 1003 -16.79 -18.85 10.17
CA ASP A 1003 -15.53 -18.34 9.61
C ASP A 1003 -14.37 -19.33 9.81
N LEU A 1004 -14.41 -20.13 10.87
CA LEU A 1004 -13.35 -21.07 11.25
C LEU A 1004 -13.91 -22.21 12.11
N ALA A 1005 -13.42 -23.44 11.91
CA ALA A 1005 -13.85 -24.58 12.74
C ALA A 1005 -13.23 -24.53 14.14
N ALA A 1006 -11.91 -24.35 14.23
CA ALA A 1006 -11.23 -24.33 15.52
C ALA A 1006 -10.05 -23.35 15.53
N LEU A 1007 -9.96 -22.56 16.60
CA LEU A 1007 -8.83 -21.69 16.92
C LEU A 1007 -8.11 -22.18 18.18
N THR A 1008 -6.80 -22.37 18.10
CA THR A 1008 -5.95 -22.66 19.27
C THR A 1008 -4.97 -21.52 19.49
N LEU A 1009 -4.99 -20.92 20.68
CA LEU A 1009 -4.00 -19.96 21.16
C LEU A 1009 -3.01 -20.70 22.09
N PRO A 1010 -1.71 -20.74 21.77
CA PRO A 1010 -0.71 -21.31 22.67
C PRO A 1010 -0.63 -20.56 24.01
N GLY A 1011 -0.10 -21.22 25.03
CA GLY A 1011 0.16 -20.57 26.32
C GLY A 1011 1.10 -19.38 26.20
N ALA A 1012 0.86 -18.35 27.01
CA ALA A 1012 1.56 -17.07 27.02
C ALA A 1012 1.63 -16.34 25.65
N SER A 1013 0.77 -16.70 24.70
CA SER A 1013 0.69 -16.04 23.40
C SER A 1013 -0.16 -14.78 23.47
N THR A 1014 0.20 -13.77 22.69
CA THR A 1014 -0.58 -12.54 22.50
C THR A 1014 -0.96 -12.43 21.04
N ASN A 1015 -2.26 -12.49 20.75
CA ASN A 1015 -2.77 -12.48 19.39
C ASN A 1015 -4.03 -11.64 19.27
N THR A 1016 -4.24 -11.02 18.12
CA THR A 1016 -5.42 -10.20 17.85
C THR A 1016 -6.25 -10.79 16.71
N VAL A 1017 -7.57 -10.77 16.85
CA VAL A 1017 -8.53 -11.02 15.76
C VAL A 1017 -9.13 -9.69 15.32
N THR A 1018 -8.88 -9.32 14.08
CA THR A 1018 -9.39 -8.11 13.45
C THR A 1018 -10.63 -8.42 12.62
N LEU A 1019 -11.71 -7.70 12.90
CA LEU A 1019 -12.97 -7.77 12.17
C LEU A 1019 -12.92 -6.79 10.99
N ASP A 1020 -12.91 -7.31 9.76
CA ASP A 1020 -12.82 -6.51 8.54
C ASP A 1020 -14.13 -6.49 7.76
N THR A 1021 -14.99 -5.53 8.10
CA THR A 1021 -16.30 -5.35 7.44
C THR A 1021 -16.71 -3.88 7.34
N SER A 1022 -17.41 -3.51 6.27
CA SER A 1022 -18.13 -2.22 6.19
C SER A 1022 -19.57 -2.29 6.69
N LEU A 1023 -20.02 -3.44 7.21
CA LEU A 1023 -21.37 -3.62 7.72
C LEU A 1023 -21.38 -3.46 9.25
N PRO A 1024 -22.05 -2.42 9.78
CA PRO A 1024 -22.13 -2.21 11.23
C PRO A 1024 -22.73 -3.41 11.96
N GLY A 1025 -22.09 -3.85 13.05
CA GLY A 1025 -22.61 -4.90 13.93
C GLY A 1025 -22.57 -6.31 13.35
N ARG A 1026 -21.75 -6.57 12.33
CA ARG A 1026 -21.60 -7.92 11.74
C ARG A 1026 -21.16 -8.96 12.78
N LEU A 1027 -21.77 -10.15 12.70
CA LEU A 1027 -21.39 -11.33 13.49
C LEU A 1027 -20.37 -12.23 12.75
N PHE A 1028 -19.24 -12.52 13.39
CA PHE A 1028 -18.23 -13.48 12.96
C PHE A 1028 -18.26 -14.69 13.90
N ARG A 1029 -18.15 -15.91 13.37
CA ARG A 1029 -18.32 -17.14 14.16
C ARG A 1029 -17.10 -18.06 14.03
N ILE A 1030 -16.60 -18.51 15.17
CA ILE A 1030 -15.64 -19.60 15.25
C ILE A 1030 -16.30 -20.73 16.05
N THR A 1031 -16.36 -21.94 15.48
CA THR A 1031 -17.12 -23.03 16.09
C THR A 1031 -16.54 -23.43 17.45
N ALA A 1032 -15.22 -23.53 17.58
CA ALA A 1032 -14.53 -23.84 18.83
C ALA A 1032 -13.24 -23.02 19.03
N ALA A 1033 -12.93 -22.68 20.29
CA ALA A 1033 -11.68 -22.03 20.67
C ALA A 1033 -11.02 -22.74 21.87
N ALA A 1034 -9.71 -22.94 21.79
CA ALA A 1034 -8.86 -23.40 22.89
C ALA A 1034 -7.86 -22.29 23.25
N VAL A 1035 -7.93 -21.79 24.48
CA VAL A 1035 -7.08 -20.69 24.97
C VAL A 1035 -6.06 -21.26 25.96
N GLY A 1036 -4.79 -21.18 25.61
CA GLY A 1036 -3.67 -21.63 26.44
C GLY A 1036 -3.50 -20.79 27.71
N ASP A 1037 -2.82 -21.37 28.70
CA ASP A 1037 -2.52 -20.69 29.97
C ASP A 1037 -1.71 -19.40 29.77
N GLY A 1038 -2.15 -18.30 30.37
CA GLY A 1038 -1.58 -16.96 30.24
C GLY A 1038 -1.76 -16.31 28.86
N ALA A 1039 -2.58 -16.87 27.96
CA ALA A 1039 -2.78 -16.30 26.63
C ALA A 1039 -3.67 -15.05 26.67
N THR A 1040 -3.36 -14.09 25.78
CA THR A 1040 -4.15 -12.87 25.56
C THR A 1040 -4.73 -12.86 24.15
N LEU A 1041 -6.04 -12.71 24.05
CA LEU A 1041 -6.77 -12.52 22.80
C LEU A 1041 -7.29 -11.08 22.69
N GLY A 1042 -6.74 -10.33 21.74
CA GLY A 1042 -7.25 -9.05 21.28
C GLY A 1042 -8.42 -9.21 20.30
N VAL A 1043 -9.42 -8.33 20.34
CA VAL A 1043 -10.45 -8.21 19.31
C VAL A 1043 -10.61 -6.74 18.93
N ASN A 1044 -10.35 -6.43 17.66
CA ASN A 1044 -10.49 -5.08 17.12
C ASN A 1044 -11.24 -5.07 15.79
N ALA A 1045 -11.59 -3.88 15.31
CA ALA A 1045 -12.25 -3.69 14.03
C ALA A 1045 -11.38 -2.87 13.09
N ALA A 1046 -11.40 -3.25 11.82
CA ALA A 1046 -10.66 -2.53 10.80
C ALA A 1046 -11.41 -1.36 10.18
N ARG A 1047 -12.74 -1.43 10.18
CA ARG A 1047 -13.64 -0.50 9.51
C ARG A 1047 -14.83 -0.23 10.42
N GLU A 1048 -15.76 -1.18 10.49
CA GLU A 1048 -16.92 -1.10 11.39
C GLU A 1048 -16.81 -2.09 12.56
N PRO A 1049 -17.18 -1.69 13.78
CA PRO A 1049 -17.26 -2.61 14.92
C PRO A 1049 -18.24 -3.77 14.68
N GLY A 1050 -17.91 -4.92 15.26
CA GLY A 1050 -18.70 -6.14 15.11
C GLY A 1050 -18.64 -7.05 16.34
N THR A 1051 -19.24 -8.23 16.21
CA THR A 1051 -19.22 -9.29 17.23
C THR A 1051 -18.44 -10.49 16.73
N LEU A 1052 -17.42 -10.92 17.47
CA LEU A 1052 -16.80 -12.23 17.31
C LEU A 1052 -17.48 -13.21 18.28
N ALA A 1053 -17.96 -14.36 17.80
CA ALA A 1053 -18.62 -15.36 18.62
C ALA A 1053 -17.89 -16.70 18.60
N PHE A 1054 -17.63 -17.27 19.78
CA PHE A 1054 -17.14 -18.62 19.96
C PHE A 1054 -18.28 -19.55 20.38
N GLY A 1055 -18.45 -20.65 19.63
CA GLY A 1055 -19.48 -21.66 19.90
C GLY A 1055 -19.18 -22.54 21.12
N ALA A 1056 -17.93 -22.96 21.31
CA ALA A 1056 -17.45 -23.66 22.50
C ALA A 1056 -16.05 -23.15 22.86
N THR A 1057 -15.76 -22.94 24.15
CA THR A 1057 -14.48 -22.36 24.59
C THR A 1057 -13.86 -23.16 25.72
N ALA A 1058 -12.66 -23.68 25.49
CA ALA A 1058 -11.87 -24.41 26.48
C ALA A 1058 -10.68 -23.55 26.92
N LEU A 1059 -10.54 -23.35 28.24
CA LEU A 1059 -9.42 -22.62 28.84
C LEU A 1059 -8.46 -23.63 29.48
N ALA A 1060 -7.17 -23.52 29.18
CA ALA A 1060 -6.14 -24.39 29.77
C ALA A 1060 -5.55 -23.84 31.09
N GLY A 1061 -5.77 -22.55 31.38
CA GLY A 1061 -5.27 -21.83 32.55
C GLY A 1061 -5.83 -20.40 32.53
N ASP A 1062 -5.00 -19.40 32.88
CA ASP A 1062 -5.41 -17.99 32.87
C ASP A 1062 -5.66 -17.50 31.44
N ALA A 1063 -6.72 -16.71 31.25
CA ALA A 1063 -7.06 -16.14 29.94
C ALA A 1063 -7.39 -14.64 30.03
N ALA A 1064 -6.78 -13.84 29.15
CA ALA A 1064 -7.08 -12.42 29.01
C ALA A 1064 -7.75 -12.10 27.67
N PHE A 1065 -8.82 -11.33 27.71
CA PHE A 1065 -9.56 -10.84 26.55
C PHE A 1065 -9.49 -9.32 26.50
N GLU A 1066 -8.81 -8.79 25.49
CA GLU A 1066 -8.65 -7.35 25.25
C GLU A 1066 -9.53 -6.94 24.08
N ILE A 1067 -10.55 -6.12 24.32
CA ILE A 1067 -11.60 -5.86 23.32
C ILE A 1067 -11.70 -4.37 23.09
N ASP A 1068 -11.55 -3.95 21.84
CA ASP A 1068 -11.58 -2.54 21.47
C ASP A 1068 -12.99 -1.96 21.53
N ALA A 1069 -13.06 -0.63 21.62
CA ALA A 1069 -14.31 0.11 21.69
C ALA A 1069 -15.27 -0.29 20.55
N GLY A 1070 -16.54 -0.50 20.89
CA GLY A 1070 -17.58 -0.90 19.95
C GLY A 1070 -17.57 -2.39 19.55
N CYS A 1071 -16.48 -3.12 19.78
CA CYS A 1071 -16.41 -4.55 19.48
C CYS A 1071 -16.99 -5.39 20.63
N THR A 1072 -17.49 -6.59 20.28
CA THR A 1072 -17.95 -7.60 21.24
C THR A 1072 -17.28 -8.95 20.98
N LEU A 1073 -16.79 -9.60 22.03
CA LEU A 1073 -16.47 -11.03 22.02
C LEU A 1073 -17.58 -11.78 22.77
N ALA A 1074 -18.35 -12.60 22.07
CA ALA A 1074 -19.36 -13.48 22.65
C ALA A 1074 -18.76 -14.89 22.82
N VAL A 1075 -18.77 -15.39 24.05
CA VAL A 1075 -18.16 -16.68 24.40
C VAL A 1075 -19.24 -17.59 24.97
N THR A 1076 -19.40 -18.76 24.35
CA THR A 1076 -20.40 -19.75 24.73
C THR A 1076 -19.71 -20.98 25.30
N ASP A 1077 -20.33 -21.60 26.31
CA ASP A 1077 -19.91 -22.88 26.92
C ASP A 1077 -18.43 -22.90 27.34
N VAL A 1078 -18.05 -21.93 28.18
CA VAL A 1078 -16.71 -21.82 28.76
C VAL A 1078 -16.45 -22.95 29.76
N THR A 1079 -15.36 -23.70 29.57
CA THR A 1079 -14.95 -24.82 30.44
C THR A 1079 -13.44 -24.79 30.74
N GLY A 1080 -13.03 -25.33 31.89
CA GLY A 1080 -11.62 -25.41 32.31
C GLY A 1080 -11.09 -24.11 32.90
N GLY A 1081 -9.79 -23.85 32.84
CA GLY A 1081 -9.17 -22.56 33.20
C GLY A 1081 -9.16 -22.17 34.68
N GLU A 1082 -8.36 -21.13 34.95
CA GLU A 1082 -8.25 -20.46 36.25
C GLU A 1082 -8.90 -19.08 36.14
N ASP A 1083 -8.14 -18.00 35.92
CA ASP A 1083 -8.71 -16.64 35.86
C ASP A 1083 -9.23 -16.27 34.47
N ILE A 1084 -10.31 -15.49 34.43
CA ILE A 1084 -10.75 -14.75 33.25
C ILE A 1084 -10.56 -13.25 33.47
N VAL A 1085 -9.75 -12.63 32.62
CA VAL A 1085 -9.44 -11.20 32.65
C VAL A 1085 -10.05 -10.50 31.44
N LYS A 1086 -10.84 -9.45 31.69
CA LYS A 1086 -11.43 -8.58 30.66
C LYS A 1086 -10.74 -7.21 30.65
N ARG A 1087 -10.13 -6.87 29.51
CA ARG A 1087 -9.44 -5.61 29.18
C ARG A 1087 -10.06 -4.91 27.97
N GLY A 1088 -9.63 -3.68 27.69
CA GLY A 1088 -10.11 -2.87 26.58
C GLY A 1088 -11.52 -2.32 26.79
N ALA A 1089 -11.90 -1.30 26.02
CA ALA A 1089 -13.16 -0.56 26.19
C ALA A 1089 -14.43 -1.31 25.72
N GLY A 1090 -14.28 -2.36 24.90
CA GLY A 1090 -15.37 -3.15 24.34
C GLY A 1090 -16.02 -4.14 25.31
N ALA A 1091 -16.86 -5.03 24.77
CA ALA A 1091 -17.69 -5.94 25.54
C ALA A 1091 -17.25 -7.42 25.44
N LEU A 1092 -17.17 -8.10 26.58
CA LEU A 1092 -17.11 -9.57 26.65
C LEU A 1092 -18.49 -10.06 27.07
N ALA A 1093 -19.18 -10.80 26.20
CA ALA A 1093 -20.48 -11.38 26.47
C ALA A 1093 -20.33 -12.88 26.79
N LEU A 1094 -20.82 -13.32 27.94
CA LEU A 1094 -20.91 -14.74 28.27
C LEU A 1094 -22.33 -15.24 27.99
N ALA A 1095 -22.43 -16.31 27.20
CA ALA A 1095 -23.70 -16.94 26.81
C ALA A 1095 -23.63 -18.47 26.97
N GLY A 1096 -24.74 -19.19 26.76
CA GLY A 1096 -24.76 -20.67 26.75
C GLY A 1096 -25.10 -21.32 28.08
N ALA A 1097 -24.22 -22.18 28.63
CA ALA A 1097 -24.32 -22.71 29.99
C ALA A 1097 -23.76 -21.71 31.05
N THR A 1098 -23.75 -22.09 32.32
CA THR A 1098 -22.92 -21.40 33.32
C THR A 1098 -21.46 -21.70 33.00
N ALA A 1099 -20.59 -20.70 33.01
CA ALA A 1099 -19.16 -20.89 32.80
C ALA A 1099 -18.59 -21.79 33.91
N ASP A 1100 -17.74 -22.74 33.54
CA ASP A 1100 -17.17 -23.76 34.43
C ASP A 1100 -15.65 -23.60 34.50
N TYR A 1101 -15.20 -22.55 35.19
CA TYR A 1101 -13.79 -22.27 35.50
C TYR A 1101 -13.56 -22.08 37.00
N ALA A 1102 -12.32 -22.29 37.43
CA ALA A 1102 -11.99 -22.41 38.86
C ALA A 1102 -11.55 -21.11 39.53
N GLY A 1103 -11.03 -20.13 38.78
CA GLY A 1103 -10.43 -18.90 39.30
C GLY A 1103 -11.34 -17.68 39.28
N ASP A 1104 -10.70 -16.51 39.25
CA ASP A 1104 -11.32 -15.21 39.47
C ASP A 1104 -11.82 -14.57 38.17
N THR A 1105 -12.84 -13.73 38.29
CA THR A 1105 -13.30 -12.86 37.21
C THR A 1105 -12.73 -11.47 37.42
N ARG A 1106 -11.89 -10.98 36.52
CA ARG A 1106 -11.28 -9.64 36.62
C ARG A 1106 -11.75 -8.73 35.50
N LEU A 1107 -12.43 -7.65 35.83
CA LEU A 1107 -12.90 -6.61 34.90
C LEU A 1107 -11.99 -5.40 35.06
N GLU A 1108 -10.96 -5.31 34.23
CA GLU A 1108 -10.00 -4.21 34.25
C GLU A 1108 -10.47 -3.01 33.40
N ALA A 1109 -11.25 -3.26 32.34
CA ALA A 1109 -11.86 -2.21 31.51
C ALA A 1109 -13.07 -2.72 30.70
N GLY A 1110 -13.89 -1.77 30.23
CA GLY A 1110 -15.01 -2.04 29.32
C GLY A 1110 -16.16 -2.79 30.00
N THR A 1111 -16.91 -3.59 29.24
CA THR A 1111 -18.11 -4.26 29.74
C THR A 1111 -17.97 -5.79 29.78
N LEU A 1112 -18.38 -6.42 30.89
CA LEU A 1112 -18.74 -7.84 30.93
C LEU A 1112 -20.27 -7.95 30.90
N ALA A 1113 -20.82 -8.59 29.86
CA ALA A 1113 -22.26 -8.70 29.64
C ALA A 1113 -22.77 -10.13 29.87
N LEU A 1114 -23.80 -10.26 30.69
CA LEU A 1114 -24.42 -11.54 31.05
C LEU A 1114 -25.91 -11.52 30.63
N ASP A 1115 -26.34 -12.53 29.87
CA ASP A 1115 -27.73 -12.74 29.46
C ASP A 1115 -28.51 -13.70 30.40
N ALA A 1116 -27.82 -14.31 31.36
CA ALA A 1116 -28.36 -15.09 32.47
C ALA A 1116 -27.35 -15.11 33.64
N ALA A 1117 -27.58 -15.93 34.66
CA ALA A 1117 -26.55 -16.21 35.65
C ALA A 1117 -25.45 -17.09 35.02
N ARG A 1118 -24.32 -16.47 34.65
CA ARG A 1118 -23.23 -17.08 33.87
C ARG A 1118 -21.94 -17.31 34.64
N LEU A 1119 -21.66 -16.52 35.68
CA LEU A 1119 -20.40 -16.66 36.42
C LEU A 1119 -20.45 -17.83 37.41
N PRO A 1120 -19.33 -18.55 37.63
CA PRO A 1120 -19.23 -19.55 38.68
C PRO A 1120 -19.57 -18.94 40.04
N ARG A 1121 -20.29 -19.68 40.89
CA ARG A 1121 -20.60 -19.20 42.24
C ARG A 1121 -19.36 -19.01 43.12
N THR A 1122 -18.29 -19.73 42.81
CA THR A 1122 -17.02 -19.76 43.55
C THR A 1122 -16.04 -18.66 43.16
N THR A 1123 -16.29 -17.92 42.06
CA THR A 1123 -15.36 -16.89 41.56
C THR A 1123 -15.34 -15.67 42.48
N ASP A 1124 -14.16 -15.08 42.70
CA ASP A 1124 -14.06 -13.71 43.21
C ASP A 1124 -14.14 -12.73 42.03
N LEU A 1125 -14.96 -11.70 42.21
CA LEU A 1125 -15.20 -10.69 41.18
C LEU A 1125 -14.38 -9.43 41.48
N HIS A 1126 -13.46 -9.07 40.59
CA HIS A 1126 -12.68 -7.84 40.67
C HIS A 1126 -13.15 -6.84 39.62
N VAL A 1127 -13.47 -5.60 40.03
CA VAL A 1127 -13.94 -4.54 39.14
C VAL A 1127 -13.06 -3.30 39.32
N ALA A 1128 -12.37 -2.88 38.26
CA ALA A 1128 -11.59 -1.64 38.23
C ALA A 1128 -12.46 -0.44 37.84
N SER A 1129 -11.99 0.76 38.19
CA SER A 1129 -12.63 2.04 37.88
C SER A 1129 -12.82 2.20 36.37
N GLY A 1130 -14.05 2.46 35.95
CA GLY A 1130 -14.43 2.58 34.55
C GLY A 1130 -14.88 1.27 33.88
N ALA A 1131 -14.72 0.12 34.53
CA ALA A 1131 -15.30 -1.14 34.06
C ALA A 1131 -16.79 -1.25 34.44
N THR A 1132 -17.54 -2.04 33.67
CA THR A 1132 -18.99 -2.23 33.81
C THR A 1132 -19.36 -3.71 33.81
N LEU A 1133 -20.20 -4.11 34.76
CA LEU A 1133 -20.91 -5.39 34.77
C LEU A 1133 -22.34 -5.18 34.27
N SER A 1134 -22.69 -5.73 33.12
CA SER A 1134 -24.04 -5.70 32.57
C SER A 1134 -24.79 -6.99 32.89
N LEU A 1135 -25.83 -6.90 33.72
CA LEU A 1135 -26.73 -7.98 34.09
C LEU A 1135 -28.02 -7.86 33.27
N ALA A 1136 -27.95 -8.18 31.99
CA ALA A 1136 -29.03 -8.01 31.01
C ALA A 1136 -30.14 -9.09 31.12
N PHE A 1137 -30.47 -9.52 32.34
CA PHE A 1137 -31.49 -10.54 32.61
C PHE A 1137 -32.20 -10.30 33.95
N ALA A 1138 -33.45 -10.75 34.06
CA ALA A 1138 -34.17 -10.73 35.32
C ALA A 1138 -33.73 -11.93 36.18
N GLY A 1139 -33.11 -11.69 37.35
CA GLY A 1139 -32.64 -12.77 38.22
C GLY A 1139 -31.47 -12.37 39.12
N LYS A 1140 -30.76 -13.39 39.64
CA LYS A 1140 -29.62 -13.23 40.55
C LYS A 1140 -28.38 -13.92 39.99
N GLN A 1141 -27.27 -13.19 39.88
CA GLN A 1141 -25.92 -13.74 39.72
C GLN A 1141 -25.29 -13.89 41.10
N TYR A 1142 -24.62 -15.01 41.39
CA TYR A 1142 -23.89 -15.23 42.64
C TYR A 1142 -22.38 -15.25 42.40
N VAL A 1143 -21.62 -14.67 43.32
CA VAL A 1143 -20.14 -14.72 43.37
C VAL A 1143 -19.67 -14.95 44.82
N HIS A 1144 -18.43 -15.37 45.01
CA HIS A 1144 -17.85 -15.60 46.33
C HIS A 1144 -17.56 -14.26 47.01
N ALA A 1145 -16.50 -13.55 46.61
CA ALA A 1145 -16.20 -12.18 47.06
C ALA A 1145 -16.30 -11.15 45.92
N LEU A 1146 -16.29 -9.86 46.29
CA LEU A 1146 -16.28 -8.72 45.38
C LEU A 1146 -15.19 -7.74 45.80
N PHE A 1147 -14.38 -7.29 44.85
CA PHE A 1147 -13.38 -6.24 45.02
C PHE A 1147 -13.64 -5.12 44.01
N VAL A 1148 -13.68 -3.87 44.47
CA VAL A 1148 -13.82 -2.69 43.61
C VAL A 1148 -12.61 -1.80 43.83
N ASP A 1149 -11.87 -1.51 42.76
CA ASP A 1149 -10.60 -0.76 42.79
C ASP A 1149 -9.58 -1.33 43.80
N GLY A 1150 -9.52 -2.66 43.87
CA GLY A 1150 -8.67 -3.40 44.81
C GLY A 1150 -9.18 -3.44 46.25
N ALA A 1151 -10.27 -2.73 46.58
CA ALA A 1151 -10.85 -2.74 47.92
C ALA A 1151 -11.92 -3.84 48.06
N PRO A 1152 -11.89 -4.68 49.12
CA PRO A 1152 -12.91 -5.69 49.36
C PRO A 1152 -14.25 -5.04 49.72
N MET A 1153 -15.33 -5.54 49.11
CA MET A 1153 -16.69 -5.10 49.36
C MET A 1153 -17.40 -6.07 50.32
N PRO A 1154 -18.35 -5.60 51.16
CA PRO A 1154 -19.12 -6.49 52.01
C PRO A 1154 -19.97 -7.48 51.19
N GLY A 1155 -20.34 -8.62 51.77
CA GLY A 1155 -21.36 -9.47 51.17
C GLY A 1155 -22.69 -8.70 50.96
N GLY A 1156 -23.61 -9.26 50.19
CA GLY A 1156 -24.96 -8.70 50.05
C GLY A 1156 -25.44 -8.53 48.60
N LEU A 1157 -26.41 -7.62 48.42
CA LEU A 1157 -27.13 -7.41 47.17
C LEU A 1157 -26.71 -6.10 46.50
N TYR A 1158 -26.22 -6.20 45.27
CA TYR A 1158 -25.79 -5.10 44.43
C TYR A 1158 -26.67 -4.99 43.19
N THR A 1159 -27.16 -3.79 42.91
CA THR A 1159 -28.05 -3.45 41.79
C THR A 1159 -27.56 -2.16 41.13
N THR A 1160 -28.12 -1.79 39.98
CA THR A 1160 -27.80 -0.51 39.31
C THR A 1160 -28.05 0.72 40.22
N GLU A 1161 -28.99 0.62 41.16
CA GLU A 1161 -29.26 1.69 42.14
C GLU A 1161 -28.15 1.83 43.20
N LYS A 1162 -27.42 0.75 43.50
CA LYS A 1162 -26.41 0.69 44.57
C LYS A 1162 -24.98 0.74 44.05
N ALA A 1163 -24.77 0.47 42.77
CA ALA A 1163 -23.46 0.41 42.14
C ALA A 1163 -23.54 0.94 40.71
N ALA A 1164 -22.89 2.08 40.45
CA ALA A 1164 -22.89 2.74 39.14
C ALA A 1164 -22.22 1.90 38.03
N TRP A 1165 -21.33 0.98 38.40
CA TRP A 1165 -20.68 0.03 37.50
C TRP A 1165 -21.57 -1.20 37.18
N ILE A 1166 -22.80 -1.28 37.70
CA ILE A 1166 -23.79 -2.30 37.32
C ILE A 1166 -24.85 -1.69 36.40
N THR A 1167 -25.13 -2.36 35.29
CA THR A 1167 -26.23 -2.04 34.37
C THR A 1167 -27.18 -3.23 34.19
N GLY A 1168 -28.40 -2.96 33.70
CA GLY A 1168 -29.43 -3.98 33.45
C GLY A 1168 -30.34 -4.30 34.65
N PRO A 1169 -31.39 -5.12 34.44
CA PRO A 1169 -32.41 -5.42 35.46
C PRO A 1169 -32.00 -6.48 36.50
N GLY A 1170 -30.84 -7.14 36.33
CA GLY A 1170 -30.40 -8.21 37.23
C GLY A 1170 -29.82 -7.72 38.56
N THR A 1171 -29.62 -8.66 39.49
CA THR A 1171 -29.01 -8.40 40.81
C THR A 1171 -27.77 -9.26 41.02
N LEU A 1172 -26.66 -8.67 41.47
CA LEU A 1172 -25.46 -9.38 41.91
C LEU A 1172 -25.57 -9.71 43.41
N VAL A 1173 -25.28 -10.96 43.78
CA VAL A 1173 -25.27 -11.46 45.16
C VAL A 1173 -23.85 -11.88 45.53
N VAL A 1174 -23.25 -11.17 46.48
CA VAL A 1174 -21.91 -11.46 47.02
C VAL A 1174 -22.08 -12.27 48.32
N THR A 1175 -21.40 -13.41 48.43
CA THR A 1175 -21.60 -14.33 49.55
C THR A 1175 -20.57 -14.19 50.68
N TYR A 1176 -19.43 -13.55 50.42
CA TYR A 1176 -18.34 -13.33 51.36
C TYR A 1176 -17.85 -11.86 51.37
N PRO A 1177 -17.56 -11.27 52.54
CA PRO A 1177 -17.83 -11.80 53.88
C PRO A 1177 -19.35 -11.82 54.18
N PRO A 1178 -19.89 -12.85 54.86
CA PRO A 1178 -21.32 -12.96 55.11
C PRO A 1178 -21.85 -11.77 55.92
N VAL A 1179 -22.93 -11.15 55.45
CA VAL A 1179 -23.57 -10.06 56.18
C VAL A 1179 -24.54 -10.63 57.21
N GLY A 1180 -24.24 -10.41 58.49
CA GLY A 1180 -25.20 -10.50 59.58
C GLY A 1180 -25.95 -11.83 59.69
N SER A 1181 -25.28 -12.89 60.12
CA SER A 1181 -25.98 -13.89 60.94
C SER A 1181 -26.34 -13.22 62.27
N MET A 1182 -27.62 -12.85 62.43
CA MET A 1182 -28.16 -12.64 63.77
C MET A 1182 -27.96 -13.92 64.55
N LEU A 1183 -27.03 -13.86 65.51
CA LEU A 1183 -26.79 -14.89 66.50
C LEU A 1183 -28.02 -14.98 67.41
N PHE A 1184 -28.97 -15.87 67.11
CA PHE A 1184 -30.02 -16.24 68.07
C PHE A 1184 -29.38 -17.14 69.15
N LEU A 1185 -28.83 -16.52 70.20
CA LEU A 1185 -28.58 -17.20 71.47
C LEU A 1185 -29.91 -17.30 72.24
N ARG A 1186 -30.26 -18.52 72.65
CA ARG A 1186 -31.27 -18.76 73.70
C ARG A 1186 -30.69 -18.43 75.06
#